data_AF-A0A855QTQ0-F1
#
_entry.id   AF-A0A855QTQ0-F1
#
_cell.length_a   1.000
_cell.length_b   1.000
_cell.length_c   1.000
_cell.angle_alpha   90.00
_cell.angle_beta   90.00
_cell.angle_gamma   90.00
#
_symmetry.space_group_name_H-M   'P 1'
#
loop_
_entity.id
_entity.type
_entity.pdbx_description
1 polymer ?
#
loop_
_entity_poly.entity_id
_entity_poly.type
_entity_poly.pdbx_seq_one_letter_code
_entity_poly.pdbx_strand_id
1 'polypeptide(L)'
;MEGGTAGLVTVPAQTTLGQWLALYGALLETPVVKNWMRDQNIDPGTLKIVPSTGAMSATVAGNTKNFSLTDNSGWRQIAGPLLEAGKVIAPSAKQSLSVSFDQGVAAVSLKVVAKFYGESTPANVAACMPRIEQLNRQKSFDAVPDERQSAYALEALRRNAAKAYAVAPAKLAYTRLATGVAKAVPEPRAQAKQLAEKILRENLSTEQLAKLEPLDADKLYLNRFQGGVAPSTARSGWDHPGEEPKRSLTLTEAVLSNFTEHDWLPGELDNNAGIYVDGPGQSKKQGYGAHNEVAIDPSTFMRAVWKADFQGEMTQKIDAFWAEHGTDYRTASKGEFVNQARQQLKAQDAKSASERASQAGEHQFTRSDYQLVMKAVSNVPADPKAPATLEQLQAEAPTEGKVRAHVFDINGWPSNIIRFADADDGQYNYENNRRDGRQILYLPGATPAFLRFDSLKKMDDWVVEQAKDPKKREALASHFSLYNRQDGGSFGKYGVDSALAHLATGDWENWEGKTIDRRDIKIAGDVFTHLRDNARERMTSDADTVIKSNSEVTRDTWLNDITAGAGLLAKLAPLGLPVALAGIGTGLTQMALGTEKSYSGDAQAERKEGAWKIFDGALNTLFSALPGAEKANDPFDLSEEELSSSPVSNTDDTPRSTPDGSDDIPLRKGARSATPPRQSSSSLIKMSAHAVSDGEASIKNVTPDALGVYRVQDADGLYRAFVRFTDETGSSKVFELKGHYKTGDMFASIINPKTGKAVMRVNPGRNREWARAPADGGVKWPWERTPSPTLSDDMKSTSTFSNQFRDLDGKKLSAGKRADEFLKFSEGSHYEFASNNYEDNGVIKANARVSWNLDETGFAVEAGEKAQITEHSSSEYSPNFVLDINRNPYTVTTTENRLLNTQRLNAEADSAEGIRQARLKQFEQAVPDADLRARISEVAHQGSIAPATINLNGGSVLQDGYYFGADDTQFHIEHVPAKDVTTVRITSRGHLSNPEQDINHVPGVEVTITRTFTIRASNELDAPYVIDKNAPTNIEVSVAPGP
;
A
#
# COMPACT_ATOMS: atom_id res chain seq x y z
N MET A 1 32.73 -28.66 40.25
CA MET A 1 32.29 -27.25 40.40
C MET A 1 30.83 -27.24 40.00
N GLU A 2 29.94 -27.01 40.96
CA GLU A 2 28.51 -26.94 40.73
C GLU A 2 28.19 -25.79 39.75
N GLY A 3 27.29 -26.05 38.81
CA GLY A 3 26.87 -25.11 37.77
C GLY A 3 26.14 -23.91 38.36
N GLY A 4 26.89 -22.85 38.66
CA GLY A 4 26.33 -21.52 38.86
C GLY A 4 25.94 -20.91 37.50
N THR A 5 24.80 -20.22 37.46
CA THR A 5 24.42 -19.36 36.34
C THR A 5 25.54 -18.34 36.06
N ALA A 6 25.89 -18.15 34.79
CA ALA A 6 26.92 -17.18 34.41
C ALA A 6 26.45 -15.75 34.77
N GLY A 7 26.98 -15.19 35.86
CA GLY A 7 26.71 -13.82 36.30
C GLY A 7 27.35 -12.74 35.41
N LEU A 8 26.96 -11.47 35.59
CA LEU A 8 27.60 -10.33 34.94
C LEU A 8 29.05 -10.17 35.46
N VAL A 9 29.94 -9.73 34.57
CA VAL A 9 31.34 -9.42 34.86
C VAL A 9 31.47 -7.95 35.21
N THR A 10 31.97 -7.66 36.41
CA THR A 10 32.31 -6.31 36.85
C THR A 10 33.52 -5.78 36.08
N VAL A 11 33.39 -4.61 35.45
CA VAL A 11 34.45 -4.00 34.63
C VAL A 11 35.09 -2.82 35.37
N PRO A 12 36.42 -2.83 35.61
CA PRO A 12 37.09 -1.70 36.26
C PRO A 12 37.10 -0.44 35.37
N ALA A 13 36.78 0.72 35.96
CA ALA A 13 36.60 2.00 35.26
C ALA A 13 37.86 2.51 34.54
N GLN A 14 39.05 2.10 34.98
CA GLN A 14 40.33 2.47 34.39
C GLN A 14 40.64 1.76 33.07
N THR A 15 39.93 0.66 32.77
CA THR A 15 40.09 -0.07 31.50
C THR A 15 39.45 0.71 30.36
N THR A 16 39.88 0.47 29.11
CA THR A 16 39.26 1.10 27.93
C THR A 16 37.76 0.83 27.89
N LEU A 17 37.34 -0.43 28.06
CA LEU A 17 35.93 -0.79 28.16
C LEU A 17 35.22 -0.06 29.33
N GLY A 18 35.87 0.04 30.48
CA GLY A 18 35.35 0.77 31.64
C GLY A 18 35.09 2.25 31.35
N GLN A 19 35.98 2.93 30.62
CA GLN A 19 35.81 4.32 30.21
C GLN A 19 34.64 4.49 29.23
N TRP A 20 34.48 3.58 28.28
CA TRP A 20 33.34 3.56 27.36
C TRP A 20 32.02 3.27 28.09
N LEU A 21 32.00 2.32 29.03
CA LEU A 21 30.82 2.04 29.87
C LEU A 21 30.46 3.23 30.77
N ALA A 22 31.46 3.94 31.31
CA ALA A 22 31.24 5.16 32.08
C ALA A 22 30.62 6.28 31.21
N LEU A 23 31.10 6.45 29.98
CA LEU A 23 30.47 7.37 29.02
C LEU A 23 29.03 6.94 28.73
N TYR A 24 28.79 5.66 28.43
CA TYR A 24 27.46 5.13 28.17
C TYR A 24 26.49 5.36 29.34
N GLY A 25 26.93 5.10 30.58
CA GLY A 25 26.18 5.43 31.79
C GLY A 25 25.88 6.93 31.91
N ALA A 26 26.86 7.80 31.66
CA ALA A 26 26.65 9.25 31.66
C ALA A 26 25.65 9.71 30.58
N LEU A 27 25.62 9.05 29.42
CA LEU A 27 24.63 9.33 28.38
C LEU A 27 23.22 8.94 28.83
N LEU A 28 23.04 7.80 29.50
CA LEU A 28 21.75 7.40 30.09
C LEU A 28 21.28 8.37 31.18
N GLU A 29 22.23 8.95 31.93
CA GLU A 29 21.97 9.93 32.98
C GLU A 29 21.76 11.36 32.45
N THR A 30 21.89 11.59 31.14
CA THR A 30 21.65 12.91 30.55
C THR A 30 20.19 13.33 30.76
N PRO A 31 19.89 14.58 31.18
CA PRO A 31 18.53 15.00 31.54
C PRO A 31 17.45 14.67 30.50
N VAL A 32 17.73 14.85 29.20
CA VAL A 32 16.76 14.53 28.13
C VAL A 32 16.43 13.04 28.06
N VAL A 33 17.41 12.16 28.28
CA VAL A 33 17.25 10.69 28.27
C VAL A 33 16.53 10.22 29.52
N LYS A 34 16.92 10.71 30.71
CA LYS A 34 16.23 10.40 31.97
C LYS A 34 14.77 10.83 31.95
N ASN A 35 14.51 12.06 31.51
CA ASN A 35 13.15 12.57 31.42
C ASN A 35 12.33 11.75 30.43
N TRP A 36 12.90 11.42 29.26
CA TRP A 36 12.23 10.55 28.30
C TRP A 36 11.88 9.17 28.88
N MET A 37 12.83 8.50 29.57
CA MET A 37 12.57 7.19 30.20
C MET A 37 11.47 7.28 31.25
N ARG A 38 11.49 8.32 32.09
CA ARG A 38 10.47 8.59 33.09
C ARG A 38 9.11 8.82 32.45
N ASP A 39 9.04 9.62 31.39
CA ASP A 39 7.80 9.89 30.66
C ASP A 39 7.26 8.62 29.97
N GLN A 40 8.12 7.67 29.62
CA GLN A 40 7.74 6.35 29.08
C GLN A 40 7.49 5.29 30.15
N ASN A 41 7.63 5.61 31.45
CA ASN A 41 7.56 4.67 32.58
C ASN A 41 8.50 3.47 32.43
N ILE A 42 9.69 3.69 31.86
CA ILE A 42 10.72 2.66 31.67
C ILE A 42 11.48 2.44 32.98
N ASP A 43 11.68 1.17 33.36
CA ASP A 43 12.67 0.79 34.35
C ASP A 43 14.08 0.79 33.72
N PRO A 44 14.97 1.74 34.09
CA PRO A 44 16.30 1.85 33.50
C PRO A 44 17.16 0.60 33.70
N GLY A 45 16.94 -0.17 34.78
CA GLY A 45 17.70 -1.39 35.06
C GLY A 45 17.42 -2.55 34.11
N THR A 46 16.35 -2.44 33.31
CA THR A 46 15.89 -3.50 32.38
C THR A 46 16.23 -3.19 30.92
N LEU A 47 16.94 -2.08 30.67
CA LEU A 47 17.30 -1.65 29.33
C LEU A 47 18.18 -2.68 28.63
N LYS A 48 17.74 -3.06 27.43
CA LYS A 48 18.49 -3.85 26.48
C LYS A 48 18.42 -3.18 25.13
N ILE A 49 19.57 -2.70 24.64
CA ILE A 49 19.69 -2.00 23.36
C ILE A 49 20.47 -2.86 22.39
N VAL A 50 20.04 -2.91 21.14
CA VAL A 50 20.79 -3.50 20.03
C VAL A 50 21.38 -2.33 19.23
N PRO A 51 22.65 -1.93 19.48
CA PRO A 51 23.19 -0.67 18.95
C PRO A 51 23.20 -0.61 17.43
N SER A 52 23.30 -1.77 16.79
CA SER A 52 23.35 -1.89 15.34
C SER A 52 22.03 -1.62 14.62
N THR A 53 20.90 -1.91 15.25
CA THR A 53 19.57 -1.69 14.68
C THR A 53 18.82 -0.54 15.33
N GLY A 54 19.30 -0.06 16.48
CA GLY A 54 18.58 0.88 17.32
C GLY A 54 17.34 0.27 17.99
N ALA A 55 17.13 -1.05 17.91
CA ALA A 55 16.06 -1.71 18.66
C ALA A 55 16.37 -1.65 20.15
N MET A 56 15.37 -1.34 20.96
CA MET A 56 15.49 -1.32 22.41
C MET A 56 14.31 -2.06 23.03
N SER A 57 14.56 -2.80 24.10
CA SER A 57 13.51 -3.41 24.92
C SER A 57 13.74 -3.05 26.38
N ALA A 58 12.66 -2.78 27.10
CA ALA A 58 12.69 -2.53 28.53
C ALA A 58 11.35 -2.88 29.18
N THR A 59 11.35 -3.03 30.49
CA THR A 59 10.14 -3.16 31.29
C THR A 59 9.46 -1.80 31.41
N VAL A 60 8.20 -1.73 31.00
CA VAL A 60 7.32 -0.57 31.12
C VAL A 60 6.08 -0.99 31.89
N ALA A 61 5.87 -0.38 33.05
CA ALA A 61 4.74 -0.71 33.94
C ALA A 61 4.56 -2.23 34.18
N GLY A 62 5.66 -2.97 34.37
CA GLY A 62 5.66 -4.42 34.63
C GLY A 62 5.63 -5.33 33.39
N ASN A 63 5.52 -4.78 32.18
CA ASN A 63 5.51 -5.55 30.94
C ASN A 63 6.70 -5.21 30.04
N THR A 64 7.29 -6.21 29.37
CA THR A 64 8.34 -5.97 28.38
C THR A 64 7.77 -5.24 27.17
N LYS A 65 8.30 -4.06 26.88
CA LYS A 65 7.95 -3.23 25.71
C LYS A 65 9.15 -3.10 24.79
N ASN A 66 8.90 -3.23 23.49
CA ASN A 66 9.88 -2.99 22.44
C ASN A 66 9.74 -1.58 21.88
N PHE A 67 10.87 -0.98 21.57
CA PHE A 67 11.03 0.33 20.96
C PHE A 67 11.87 0.18 19.69
N SER A 68 11.55 0.99 18.69
CA SER A 68 12.26 1.04 17.41
C SER A 68 12.50 2.47 17.01
N LEU A 69 13.52 2.70 16.18
CA LEU A 69 13.78 4.05 15.66
C LEU A 69 12.61 4.59 14.81
N THR A 70 11.73 3.73 14.31
CA THR A 70 10.55 4.18 13.56
C THR A 70 9.30 4.29 14.42
N ASP A 71 9.35 4.04 15.72
CA ASP A 71 8.17 4.25 16.56
C ASP A 71 7.94 5.72 16.90
N ASN A 72 6.81 6.00 17.54
CA ASN A 72 6.40 7.34 17.94
C ASN A 72 6.69 7.64 19.42
N SER A 73 7.59 6.88 20.06
CA SER A 73 7.98 7.08 21.46
C SER A 73 8.91 8.28 21.65
N GLY A 74 9.58 8.72 20.58
CA GLY A 74 10.65 9.72 20.63
C GLY A 74 12.04 9.12 20.86
N TRP A 75 12.17 7.79 20.90
CA TRP A 75 13.44 7.09 21.03
C TRP A 75 14.47 7.57 19.99
N ARG A 76 14.05 7.72 18.73
CA ARG A 76 14.89 8.18 17.62
C ARG A 76 15.59 9.52 17.90
N GLN A 77 14.92 10.46 18.57
CA GLN A 77 15.47 11.81 18.83
C GLN A 77 16.58 11.82 19.90
N ILE A 78 16.70 10.74 20.69
CA ILE A 78 17.70 10.65 21.76
C ILE A 78 18.67 9.47 21.60
N ALA A 79 18.35 8.50 20.74
CA ALA A 79 19.12 7.25 20.62
C ALA A 79 20.53 7.45 20.07
N GLY A 80 20.74 8.42 19.16
CA GLY A 80 21.98 8.57 18.38
C GLY A 80 23.26 8.39 19.20
N PRO A 81 23.54 9.24 20.21
CA PRO A 81 24.74 9.11 21.02
C PRO A 81 24.86 7.77 21.79
N LEU A 82 23.74 7.20 22.25
CA LEU A 82 23.72 5.89 22.92
C LEU A 82 24.06 4.77 21.94
N LEU A 83 23.54 4.83 20.72
CA LEU A 83 23.85 3.83 19.68
C LEU A 83 25.29 3.95 19.23
N GLU A 84 25.84 5.15 19.05
CA GLU A 84 27.24 5.34 18.69
C GLU A 84 28.18 4.79 19.78
N ALA A 85 27.95 5.11 21.06
CA ALA A 85 28.70 4.52 22.16
C ALA A 85 28.51 2.99 22.23
N GLY A 86 27.27 2.52 22.06
CA GLY A 86 26.90 1.12 22.08
C GLY A 86 27.55 0.31 20.95
N LYS A 87 27.71 0.89 19.74
CA LYS A 87 28.40 0.26 18.60
C LYS A 87 29.89 0.06 18.90
N VAL A 88 30.50 0.89 19.72
CA VAL A 88 31.89 0.69 20.17
C VAL A 88 31.96 -0.39 21.26
N ILE A 89 31.01 -0.40 22.21
CA ILE A 89 30.97 -1.36 23.34
C ILE A 89 30.58 -2.77 22.89
N ALA A 90 29.60 -2.87 21.99
CA ALA A 90 29.01 -4.09 21.46
C ALA A 90 29.07 -4.04 19.92
N PRO A 91 30.27 -4.23 19.33
CA PRO A 91 30.52 -3.99 17.91
C PRO A 91 29.92 -5.04 16.98
N SER A 92 29.56 -6.22 17.50
CA SER A 92 28.98 -7.27 16.66
C SER A 92 27.58 -6.90 16.19
N ALA A 93 27.27 -7.20 14.92
CA ALA A 93 25.92 -7.04 14.41
C ALA A 93 24.91 -7.77 15.32
N LYS A 94 23.78 -7.10 15.58
CA LYS A 94 22.64 -7.48 16.46
C LYS A 94 23.01 -7.97 17.87
N GLN A 95 24.23 -7.68 18.33
CA GLN A 95 24.61 -7.88 19.71
C GLN A 95 23.76 -6.98 20.60
N SER A 96 23.08 -7.58 21.57
CA SER A 96 22.37 -6.82 22.59
C SER A 96 23.32 -6.38 23.70
N LEU A 97 23.25 -5.10 24.05
CA LEU A 97 23.93 -4.48 25.16
C LEU A 97 22.94 -4.27 26.31
N SER A 98 23.24 -4.86 27.45
CA SER A 98 22.60 -4.58 28.74
C SER A 98 23.72 -4.35 29.75
N VAL A 99 23.61 -3.26 30.51
CA VAL A 99 24.63 -2.81 31.45
C VAL A 99 23.97 -2.59 32.78
N SER A 100 24.50 -3.24 33.82
CA SER A 100 24.13 -2.95 35.21
C SER A 100 25.10 -1.90 35.75
N PHE A 101 24.56 -0.88 36.43
CA PHE A 101 25.34 0.14 37.13
C PHE A 101 25.04 0.02 38.62
N ASP A 102 25.58 -1.01 39.26
CA ASP A 102 25.41 -1.21 40.70
C ASP A 102 26.49 -0.43 41.45
N GLN A 103 26.09 0.43 42.39
CA GLN A 103 26.98 1.28 43.21
C GLN A 103 28.04 2.07 42.40
N GLY A 104 27.72 2.45 41.16
CA GLY A 104 28.65 3.18 40.29
C GLY A 104 29.69 2.32 39.57
N VAL A 105 29.59 0.99 39.66
CA VAL A 105 30.45 0.05 38.92
C VAL A 105 29.65 -0.61 37.80
N ALA A 106 30.19 -0.56 36.59
CA ALA A 106 29.54 -1.16 35.43
C ALA A 106 29.79 -2.67 35.38
N ALA A 107 28.74 -3.45 35.16
CA ALA A 107 28.81 -4.89 34.94
C ALA A 107 28.09 -5.29 33.64
N VAL A 108 28.74 -6.14 32.85
CA VAL A 108 28.27 -6.60 31.53
C VAL A 108 28.51 -8.10 31.35
N SER A 109 27.89 -8.73 30.34
CA SER A 109 28.14 -10.15 30.08
C SER A 109 29.57 -10.41 29.59
N LEU A 110 30.08 -11.62 29.82
CA LEU A 110 31.38 -12.06 29.30
C LEU A 110 31.46 -11.91 27.76
N LYS A 111 30.34 -12.13 27.06
CA LYS A 111 30.23 -11.95 25.60
C LYS A 111 30.51 -10.51 25.18
N VAL A 112 30.09 -9.51 25.96
CA VAL A 112 30.40 -8.08 25.69
C VAL A 112 31.88 -7.82 25.87
N VAL A 113 32.49 -8.29 26.97
CA VAL A 113 33.93 -8.12 27.20
C VAL A 113 34.75 -8.76 26.09
N ALA A 114 34.43 -10.00 25.72
CA ALA A 114 35.14 -10.72 24.68
C ALA A 114 35.04 -10.00 23.32
N LYS A 115 33.84 -9.62 22.89
CA LYS A 115 33.65 -8.94 21.60
C LYS A 115 34.26 -7.54 21.54
N PHE A 116 34.26 -6.79 22.65
CA PHE A 116 34.92 -5.49 22.70
C PHE A 116 36.42 -5.60 22.44
N TYR A 117 37.08 -6.57 23.08
CA TYR A 117 38.51 -6.80 22.92
C TYR A 117 38.85 -7.77 21.77
N GLY A 118 37.94 -8.08 20.85
CA GLY A 118 38.22 -8.97 19.71
C GLY A 118 38.59 -10.41 20.11
N GLU A 119 38.19 -10.84 21.30
CA GLU A 119 38.54 -12.13 21.89
C GLU A 119 37.53 -13.23 21.54
N SER A 120 38.05 -14.45 21.33
CA SER A 120 37.24 -15.65 21.11
C SER A 120 36.75 -16.21 22.44
N THR A 121 35.45 -16.49 22.56
CA THR A 121 34.91 -17.21 23.72
C THR A 121 35.27 -18.71 23.62
N PRO A 122 35.88 -19.32 24.64
CA PRO A 122 36.23 -20.74 24.60
C PRO A 122 34.98 -21.61 24.40
N ALA A 123 35.07 -22.64 23.53
CA ALA A 123 33.93 -23.48 23.17
C ALA A 123 33.44 -24.39 24.30
N ASN A 124 34.30 -24.73 25.26
CA ASN A 124 33.97 -25.58 26.41
C ASN A 124 34.94 -25.33 27.59
N VAL A 125 34.63 -25.92 28.75
CA VAL A 125 35.42 -25.78 29.98
C VAL A 125 36.87 -26.25 29.81
N ALA A 126 37.11 -27.28 29.01
CA ALA A 126 38.47 -27.79 28.75
C ALA A 126 39.33 -26.78 27.98
N ALA A 127 38.73 -26.01 27.07
CA ALA A 127 39.39 -24.93 26.35
C ALA A 127 39.63 -23.67 27.20
N CYS A 128 38.95 -23.49 28.34
CA CYS A 128 39.14 -22.34 29.22
C CYS A 128 40.49 -22.37 29.96
N MET A 129 40.93 -23.53 30.46
CA MET A 129 42.12 -23.62 31.31
C MET A 129 43.42 -23.18 30.60
N PRO A 130 43.72 -23.64 29.37
CA PRO A 130 44.87 -23.15 28.61
C PRO A 130 44.80 -21.63 28.33
N ARG A 131 43.59 -21.10 28.09
CA ARG A 131 43.39 -19.67 27.83
C ARG A 131 43.64 -18.82 29.08
N ILE A 132 43.17 -19.27 30.24
CA ILE A 132 43.43 -18.59 31.52
C ILE A 132 44.93 -18.54 31.82
N GLU A 133 45.66 -19.64 31.62
CA GLU A 133 47.11 -19.66 31.80
C GLU A 133 47.83 -18.71 30.84
N GLN A 134 47.41 -18.69 29.58
CA GLN A 134 47.94 -17.77 28.57
C GLN A 134 47.73 -16.30 28.97
N LEU A 135 46.51 -15.89 29.32
CA LEU A 135 46.20 -14.53 29.77
C LEU A 135 46.96 -14.15 31.06
N ASN A 136 47.10 -15.10 31.98
CA ASN A 136 47.88 -14.90 33.20
C ASN A 136 49.37 -14.65 32.93
N ARG A 137 49.93 -15.24 31.87
CA ARG A 137 51.31 -15.00 31.42
C ARG A 137 51.44 -13.68 30.65
N GLN A 138 50.55 -13.44 29.67
CA GLN A 138 50.65 -12.29 28.76
C GLN A 138 50.19 -10.96 29.38
N LYS A 139 49.33 -11.01 30.42
CA LYS A 139 48.71 -9.83 31.05
C LYS A 139 48.05 -8.86 30.05
N SER A 140 47.65 -9.37 28.88
CA SER A 140 47.06 -8.63 27.76
C SER A 140 46.18 -9.56 26.93
N PHE A 141 45.32 -8.97 26.10
CA PHE A 141 44.53 -9.65 25.07
C PHE A 141 45.31 -9.70 23.76
N ASP A 142 45.00 -10.66 22.89
CA ASP A 142 45.74 -10.86 21.63
C ASP A 142 45.29 -9.90 20.51
N ALA A 143 44.21 -9.13 20.71
CA ALA A 143 43.65 -8.27 19.67
C ALA A 143 44.42 -6.96 19.44
N VAL A 144 44.39 -6.52 18.18
CA VAL A 144 44.99 -5.26 17.72
C VAL A 144 44.18 -4.07 18.25
N PRO A 145 44.82 -2.96 18.66
CA PRO A 145 44.11 -1.74 19.05
C PRO A 145 43.21 -1.22 17.92
N ASP A 146 41.92 -1.04 18.22
CA ASP A 146 40.94 -0.44 17.30
C ASP A 146 40.90 1.09 17.51
N GLU A 147 41.17 1.86 16.46
CA GLU A 147 41.11 3.32 16.51
C GLU A 147 39.73 3.84 16.95
N ARG A 148 38.65 3.10 16.64
CA ARG A 148 37.27 3.42 17.06
C ARG A 148 37.11 3.35 18.58
N GLN A 149 37.98 2.63 19.29
CA GLN A 149 37.99 2.49 20.76
C GLN A 149 38.97 3.45 21.45
N SER A 150 39.69 4.29 20.69
CA SER A 150 40.71 5.19 21.21
C SER A 150 40.15 6.27 22.15
N ALA A 151 41.02 6.83 23.00
CA ALA A 151 40.67 7.98 23.85
C ALA A 151 40.26 9.20 23.02
N TYR A 152 40.82 9.37 21.82
CA TYR A 152 40.42 10.42 20.88
C TYR A 152 38.99 10.22 20.39
N ALA A 153 38.63 8.99 19.98
CA ALA A 153 37.28 8.64 19.57
C ALA A 153 36.27 8.83 20.72
N LEU A 154 36.64 8.43 21.94
CA LEU A 154 35.83 8.64 23.14
C LEU A 154 35.51 10.13 23.38
N GLU A 155 36.52 11.01 23.32
CA GLU A 155 36.32 12.45 23.51
C GLU A 155 35.59 13.12 22.34
N ALA A 156 35.82 12.65 21.11
CA ALA A 156 35.06 13.09 19.94
C ALA A 156 33.57 12.75 20.11
N LEU A 157 33.25 11.52 20.52
CA LEU A 157 31.89 11.08 20.78
C LEU A 157 31.25 11.87 21.93
N ARG A 158 31.99 12.15 23.02
CA ARG A 158 31.50 12.98 24.12
C ARG A 158 31.12 14.39 23.63
N ARG A 159 31.95 15.03 22.81
CA ARG A 159 31.65 16.35 22.23
C ARG A 159 30.45 16.32 21.30
N ASN A 160 30.35 15.28 20.46
CA ASN A 160 29.23 15.10 19.54
C ASN A 160 27.91 14.82 20.28
N ALA A 161 27.96 14.01 21.33
CA ALA A 161 26.83 13.74 22.22
C ALA A 161 26.32 15.01 22.90
N ALA A 162 27.22 15.86 23.40
CA ALA A 162 26.84 17.15 24.00
C ALA A 162 26.11 18.06 22.99
N LYS A 163 26.58 18.13 21.74
CA LYS A 163 25.91 18.90 20.67
C LYS A 163 24.54 18.29 20.32
N ALA A 164 24.46 16.97 20.18
CA ALA A 164 23.21 16.28 19.85
C ALA A 164 22.15 16.47 20.95
N TYR A 165 22.53 16.29 22.22
CA TYR A 165 21.63 16.44 23.36
C TYR A 165 21.28 17.89 23.70
N ALA A 166 22.05 18.88 23.23
CA ALA A 166 21.66 20.28 23.36
C ALA A 166 20.38 20.62 22.56
N VAL A 167 20.17 19.97 21.41
CA VAL A 167 18.99 20.20 20.55
C VAL A 167 17.91 19.12 20.69
N ALA A 168 18.24 17.97 21.28
CA ALA A 168 17.31 16.84 21.45
C ALA A 168 16.00 17.20 22.20
N PRO A 169 15.99 18.05 23.25
CA PRO A 169 14.75 18.42 23.92
C PRO A 169 13.73 19.10 22.99
N ALA A 170 14.17 20.05 22.17
CA ALA A 170 13.31 20.75 21.22
C ALA A 170 12.79 19.80 20.13
N LYS A 171 13.68 18.95 19.60
CA LYS A 171 13.31 17.92 18.61
C LYS A 171 12.30 16.93 19.19
N LEU A 172 12.54 16.42 20.39
CA LEU A 172 11.65 15.49 21.07
C LEU A 172 10.28 16.11 21.38
N ALA A 173 10.26 17.35 21.87
CA ALA A 173 9.03 18.07 22.16
C ALA A 173 8.20 18.30 20.88
N TYR A 174 8.84 18.74 19.80
CA TYR A 174 8.18 18.90 18.50
C TYR A 174 7.71 17.54 17.95
N THR A 175 8.51 16.47 18.04
CA THR A 175 8.09 15.12 17.64
C THR A 175 6.84 14.66 18.40
N ARG A 176 6.80 14.86 19.73
CA ARG A 176 5.64 14.49 20.55
C ARG A 176 4.40 15.28 20.16
N LEU A 177 4.53 16.59 19.97
CA LEU A 177 3.44 17.46 19.52
C LEU A 177 2.92 16.98 18.15
N ALA A 178 3.81 16.83 17.19
CA ALA A 178 3.45 16.55 15.82
C ALA A 178 2.85 15.13 15.67
N THR A 179 3.42 14.13 16.35
CA THR A 179 2.88 12.75 16.37
C THR A 179 1.62 12.63 17.22
N GLY A 180 1.45 13.47 18.25
CA GLY A 180 0.23 13.59 19.02
C GLY A 180 -0.95 14.02 18.16
N VAL A 181 -0.77 15.08 17.36
CA VAL A 181 -1.77 15.53 16.37
C VAL A 181 -2.13 14.39 15.43
N ALA A 182 -1.15 13.73 14.80
CA ALA A 182 -1.39 12.67 13.82
C ALA A 182 -2.16 11.47 14.42
N LYS A 183 -1.86 11.06 15.65
CA LYS A 183 -2.57 9.96 16.33
C LYS A 183 -4.00 10.32 16.72
N ALA A 184 -4.26 11.60 16.98
CA ALA A 184 -5.54 12.08 17.46
C ALA A 184 -6.54 12.41 16.34
N VAL A 185 -6.09 12.45 15.08
CA VAL A 185 -6.99 12.66 13.93
C VAL A 185 -8.09 11.59 13.94
N PRO A 186 -9.38 11.99 13.93
CA PRO A 186 -10.48 11.04 13.83
C PRO A 186 -10.42 10.20 12.55
N GLU A 187 -10.39 8.88 12.71
CA GLU A 187 -10.33 7.86 11.64
C GLU A 187 -11.72 7.23 11.41
N PRO A 188 -12.49 7.66 10.38
CA PRO A 188 -13.88 7.19 10.21
C PRO A 188 -14.01 5.68 10.11
N ARG A 189 -13.08 5.00 9.43
CA ARG A 189 -13.09 3.54 9.31
C ARG A 189 -12.89 2.85 10.65
N ALA A 190 -11.95 3.33 11.47
CA ALA A 190 -11.72 2.80 12.80
C ALA A 190 -12.94 3.03 13.72
N GLN A 191 -13.59 4.20 13.62
CA GLN A 191 -14.80 4.50 14.37
C GLN A 191 -16.00 3.66 13.92
N ALA A 192 -16.16 3.46 12.60
CA ALA A 192 -17.20 2.60 12.04
C ALA A 192 -17.03 1.14 12.48
N LYS A 193 -15.79 0.65 12.52
CA LYS A 193 -15.45 -0.67 13.05
C LYS A 193 -15.84 -0.79 14.53
N GLN A 194 -15.44 0.17 15.36
CA GLN A 194 -15.79 0.22 16.78
C GLN A 194 -17.31 0.23 17.01
N LEU A 195 -18.04 1.01 16.21
CA LEU A 195 -19.50 1.06 16.27
C LEU A 195 -20.12 -0.30 15.86
N ALA A 196 -19.65 -0.92 14.78
CA ALA A 196 -20.12 -2.24 14.36
C ALA A 196 -19.90 -3.29 15.46
N GLU A 197 -18.70 -3.35 16.05
CA GLU A 197 -18.36 -4.27 17.14
C GLU A 197 -19.20 -3.99 18.40
N LYS A 198 -19.45 -2.72 18.74
CA LYS A 198 -20.35 -2.33 19.84
C LYS A 198 -21.76 -2.83 19.60
N ILE A 199 -22.31 -2.63 18.40
CA ILE A 199 -23.64 -3.12 18.03
C ILE A 199 -23.72 -4.64 18.18
N LEU A 200 -22.70 -5.39 17.74
CA LEU A 200 -22.65 -6.84 17.94
C LEU A 200 -22.64 -7.21 19.43
N ARG A 201 -21.85 -6.53 20.26
CA ARG A 201 -21.80 -6.78 21.71
C ARG A 201 -23.12 -6.47 22.43
N GLU A 202 -23.88 -5.49 21.94
CA GLU A 202 -25.18 -5.13 22.52
C GLU A 202 -26.32 -6.06 22.10
N ASN A 203 -26.18 -6.78 20.97
CA ASN A 203 -27.26 -7.58 20.38
C ASN A 203 -26.99 -9.09 20.39
N LEU A 204 -25.78 -9.54 20.73
CA LEU A 204 -25.41 -10.95 20.82
C LEU A 204 -25.22 -11.40 22.28
N SER A 205 -25.54 -12.66 22.58
CA SER A 205 -25.26 -13.25 23.89
C SER A 205 -23.76 -13.53 24.08
N THR A 206 -23.34 -13.72 25.33
CA THR A 206 -21.95 -14.08 25.66
C THR A 206 -21.47 -15.33 24.91
N GLU A 207 -22.34 -16.33 24.75
CA GLU A 207 -22.04 -17.57 24.02
C GLU A 207 -21.88 -17.34 22.51
N GLN A 208 -22.67 -16.44 21.93
CA GLN A 208 -22.58 -16.09 20.52
C GLN A 208 -21.33 -15.26 20.23
N LEU A 209 -20.99 -14.31 21.11
CA LEU A 209 -19.77 -13.53 21.00
C LEU A 209 -18.51 -14.39 21.13
N ALA A 210 -18.51 -15.38 22.03
CA ALA A 210 -17.38 -16.29 22.20
C ALA A 210 -17.03 -17.08 20.92
N LYS A 211 -18.01 -17.32 20.04
CA LYS A 211 -17.79 -17.97 18.73
C LYS A 211 -17.13 -17.05 17.70
N LEU A 212 -17.10 -15.75 17.96
CA LEU A 212 -16.55 -14.73 17.06
C LEU A 212 -15.21 -14.18 17.55
N GLU A 213 -14.67 -14.65 18.68
CA GLU A 213 -13.42 -14.11 19.24
C GLU A 213 -12.17 -14.64 18.50
N PRO A 214 -11.19 -13.78 18.12
CA PRO A 214 -11.18 -12.33 18.34
C PRO A 214 -12.21 -11.59 17.46
N LEU A 215 -13.11 -10.82 18.09
CA LEU A 215 -14.16 -10.10 17.38
C LEU A 215 -13.54 -9.07 16.43
N ASP A 216 -13.85 -9.20 15.13
CA ASP A 216 -13.30 -8.34 14.09
C ASP A 216 -14.38 -8.02 13.04
N ALA A 217 -14.96 -6.83 13.10
CA ALA A 217 -16.01 -6.41 12.15
C ALA A 217 -15.51 -6.27 10.70
N ASP A 218 -14.19 -6.25 10.46
CA ASP A 218 -13.61 -6.31 9.11
C ASP A 218 -13.64 -7.73 8.51
N LYS A 219 -14.02 -8.73 9.29
CA LYS A 219 -14.15 -10.14 8.88
C LYS A 219 -15.57 -10.68 8.97
N LEU A 220 -16.54 -9.80 9.22
CA LEU A 220 -17.96 -10.13 9.25
C LEU A 220 -18.65 -9.37 8.13
N TYR A 221 -19.56 -10.03 7.43
CA TYR A 221 -20.06 -9.57 6.14
C TYR A 221 -21.58 -9.45 6.14
N LEU A 222 -22.08 -8.28 5.72
CA LEU A 222 -23.46 -8.10 5.30
C LEU A 222 -23.58 -8.54 3.83
N ASN A 223 -24.13 -9.72 3.62
CA ASN A 223 -24.30 -10.32 2.30
C ASN A 223 -25.75 -10.13 1.83
N ARG A 224 -25.95 -9.61 0.61
CA ARG A 224 -27.26 -9.40 -0.02
C ARG A 224 -27.47 -10.35 -1.20
N PHE A 225 -28.64 -10.95 -1.33
CA PHE A 225 -28.98 -12.00 -2.28
C PHE A 225 -30.13 -11.59 -3.22
N GLN A 226 -30.50 -12.45 -4.19
CA GLN A 226 -31.58 -12.16 -5.14
C GLN A 226 -33.00 -12.42 -4.57
N GLY A 227 -33.09 -13.02 -3.39
CA GLY A 227 -34.33 -13.46 -2.72
C GLY A 227 -34.12 -14.82 -2.03
N GLY A 228 -35.04 -15.27 -1.18
CA GLY A 228 -34.88 -16.50 -0.38
C GLY A 228 -34.79 -17.80 -1.19
N VAL A 229 -33.80 -18.66 -0.90
CA VAL A 229 -33.48 -19.87 -1.72
C VAL A 229 -33.44 -21.18 -0.91
N ALA A 230 -34.28 -21.32 0.12
CA ALA A 230 -34.84 -22.56 0.68
C ALA A 230 -35.33 -22.30 2.12
N PRO A 231 -36.41 -22.92 2.61
CA PRO A 231 -36.77 -22.86 4.03
C PRO A 231 -35.64 -23.46 4.88
N SER A 232 -35.17 -22.71 5.89
CA SER A 232 -33.99 -23.08 6.69
C SER A 232 -34.23 -23.01 8.21
N THR A 233 -33.35 -23.68 8.97
CA THR A 233 -33.18 -23.48 10.42
C THR A 233 -32.29 -22.28 10.78
N ALA A 234 -31.72 -21.60 9.78
CA ALA A 234 -31.04 -20.31 9.92
C ALA A 234 -31.98 -19.26 10.47
N ARG A 235 -31.44 -18.26 11.17
CA ARG A 235 -32.21 -17.20 11.82
C ARG A 235 -32.91 -16.30 10.80
N SER A 236 -32.25 -15.99 9.69
CA SER A 236 -32.84 -15.34 8.53
C SER A 236 -34.03 -16.10 7.93
N GLY A 237 -34.18 -17.40 8.26
CA GLY A 237 -35.23 -18.27 7.72
C GLY A 237 -34.90 -18.85 6.34
N TRP A 238 -33.74 -18.50 5.78
CA TRP A 238 -33.31 -18.85 4.43
C TRP A 238 -31.91 -19.45 4.42
N ASP A 239 -31.72 -20.53 3.66
CA ASP A 239 -30.39 -20.95 3.22
C ASP A 239 -30.20 -20.50 1.77
N HIS A 240 -28.97 -20.14 1.42
CA HIS A 240 -28.57 -19.74 0.07
C HIS A 240 -27.54 -20.75 -0.50
N PRO A 241 -27.94 -22.01 -0.76
CA PRO A 241 -27.06 -22.99 -1.36
C PRO A 241 -26.84 -22.64 -2.84
N GLY A 242 -25.59 -22.60 -3.30
CA GLY A 242 -25.30 -22.35 -4.72
C GLY A 242 -25.48 -20.90 -5.19
N GLU A 243 -25.75 -19.95 -4.29
CA GLU A 243 -25.90 -18.52 -4.61
C GLU A 243 -24.74 -17.69 -4.04
N GLU A 244 -24.16 -16.80 -4.85
CA GLU A 244 -23.22 -15.77 -4.38
C GLU A 244 -23.97 -14.48 -4.06
N PRO A 245 -23.54 -13.71 -3.04
CA PRO A 245 -24.15 -12.42 -2.76
C PRO A 245 -23.96 -11.45 -3.91
N LYS A 246 -25.04 -10.76 -4.30
CA LYS A 246 -25.03 -9.61 -5.23
C LYS A 246 -24.19 -8.45 -4.72
N ARG A 247 -24.13 -8.30 -3.40
CA ARG A 247 -23.34 -7.30 -2.70
C ARG A 247 -22.87 -7.89 -1.38
N SER A 248 -21.57 -7.81 -1.12
CA SER A 248 -20.97 -8.19 0.16
C SER A 248 -20.16 -7.01 0.65
N LEU A 249 -20.42 -6.59 1.89
CA LEU A 249 -19.68 -5.54 2.58
C LEU A 249 -19.25 -6.07 3.92
N THR A 250 -18.05 -5.71 4.39
CA THR A 250 -17.73 -5.88 5.80
C THR A 250 -18.69 -5.06 6.66
N LEU A 251 -18.91 -5.44 7.92
CA LEU A 251 -19.78 -4.66 8.81
C LEU A 251 -19.24 -3.24 9.03
N THR A 252 -17.92 -3.06 9.00
CA THR A 252 -17.27 -1.73 8.98
C THR A 252 -17.71 -0.91 7.76
N GLU A 253 -17.69 -1.49 6.56
CA GLU A 253 -18.15 -0.82 5.34
C GLU A 253 -19.65 -0.60 5.32
N ALA A 254 -20.44 -1.52 5.89
CA ALA A 254 -21.88 -1.38 6.00
C ALA A 254 -22.27 -0.13 6.81
N VAL A 255 -21.55 0.17 7.90
CA VAL A 255 -21.72 1.42 8.66
C VAL A 255 -21.41 2.66 7.80
N LEU A 256 -20.38 2.61 6.97
CA LEU A 256 -19.93 3.75 6.16
C LEU A 256 -20.75 3.98 4.88
N SER A 257 -21.38 2.93 4.33
CA SER A 257 -22.00 2.96 3.00
C SER A 257 -23.45 3.41 2.96
N ASN A 258 -24.05 3.70 4.13
CA ASN A 258 -25.47 4.04 4.36
C ASN A 258 -26.48 2.99 3.85
N PHE A 259 -27.63 2.91 4.52
CA PHE A 259 -28.74 2.03 4.12
C PHE A 259 -29.75 2.80 3.25
N THR A 260 -30.30 2.15 2.23
CA THR A 260 -31.19 2.78 1.25
C THR A 260 -32.61 2.92 1.79
N GLU A 261 -33.43 3.85 1.25
CA GLU A 261 -34.87 3.94 1.57
C GLU A 261 -35.58 2.59 1.41
N HIS A 262 -35.14 1.77 0.46
CA HIS A 262 -35.70 0.45 0.21
C HIS A 262 -35.40 -0.55 1.34
N ASP A 263 -34.20 -0.48 1.92
CA ASP A 263 -33.79 -1.35 3.03
C ASP A 263 -34.65 -1.15 4.30
N TRP A 264 -35.26 0.03 4.43
CA TRP A 264 -36.14 0.39 5.54
C TRP A 264 -37.56 -0.18 5.43
N LEU A 265 -37.94 -0.75 4.29
CA LEU A 265 -39.23 -1.40 4.15
C LEU A 265 -39.31 -2.62 5.09
N PRO A 266 -40.39 -2.78 5.87
CA PRO A 266 -40.50 -3.87 6.83
C PRO A 266 -40.27 -5.25 6.19
N GLY A 267 -39.26 -5.97 6.68
CA GLY A 267 -38.89 -7.30 6.21
C GLY A 267 -38.05 -7.33 4.92
N GLU A 268 -37.86 -6.21 4.22
CA GLU A 268 -37.13 -6.18 2.94
C GLU A 268 -35.65 -6.59 3.12
N LEU A 269 -34.95 -5.93 4.04
CA LEU A 269 -33.54 -6.22 4.28
C LEU A 269 -33.33 -7.62 4.88
N ASP A 270 -34.21 -8.07 5.79
CA ASP A 270 -34.09 -9.38 6.43
C ASP A 270 -34.42 -10.55 5.48
N ASN A 271 -35.26 -10.33 4.47
CA ASN A 271 -35.60 -11.35 3.47
C ASN A 271 -34.54 -11.49 2.37
N ASN A 272 -33.72 -10.46 2.16
CA ASN A 272 -32.78 -10.37 1.04
C ASN A 272 -31.33 -10.25 1.48
N ALA A 273 -31.04 -10.32 2.78
CA ALA A 273 -29.70 -10.24 3.31
C ALA A 273 -29.51 -11.07 4.59
N GLY A 274 -28.25 -11.34 4.92
CA GLY A 274 -27.85 -11.92 6.20
C GLY A 274 -26.46 -11.43 6.60
N ILE A 275 -26.10 -11.63 7.87
CA ILE A 275 -24.76 -11.32 8.39
C ILE A 275 -24.00 -12.63 8.59
N TYR A 276 -22.80 -12.73 8.04
CA TYR A 276 -22.02 -13.98 8.01
C TYR A 276 -20.57 -13.77 8.40
N VAL A 277 -19.90 -14.84 8.86
CA VAL A 277 -18.44 -14.86 9.06
C VAL A 277 -17.66 -15.03 7.74
N ASP A 278 -18.37 -15.39 6.67
CA ASP A 278 -17.81 -15.58 5.33
C ASP A 278 -18.28 -14.50 4.35
N GLY A 279 -17.34 -13.98 3.56
CA GLY A 279 -17.61 -13.13 2.40
C GLY A 279 -17.93 -13.95 1.13
N PRO A 280 -17.77 -13.38 -0.07
CA PRO A 280 -18.00 -14.07 -1.34
C PRO A 280 -17.14 -15.35 -1.50
N GLY A 281 -17.64 -16.34 -2.24
CA GLY A 281 -16.93 -17.57 -2.59
C GLY A 281 -17.44 -18.83 -1.89
N GLN A 282 -18.52 -18.77 -1.12
CA GLN A 282 -19.09 -19.93 -0.41
C GLN A 282 -20.15 -20.68 -1.20
N SER A 283 -20.65 -20.15 -2.32
CA SER A 283 -21.76 -20.74 -3.09
C SER A 283 -21.50 -22.19 -3.51
N LYS A 284 -20.25 -22.56 -3.78
CA LYS A 284 -19.85 -23.90 -4.25
C LYS A 284 -19.49 -24.87 -3.13
N LYS A 285 -19.43 -24.38 -1.89
CA LYS A 285 -19.19 -25.17 -0.68
C LYS A 285 -20.55 -25.52 -0.03
N GLN A 286 -20.76 -25.09 1.21
CA GLN A 286 -22.02 -25.28 1.93
C GLN A 286 -22.99 -24.09 1.75
N GLY A 287 -22.62 -23.08 0.95
CA GLY A 287 -23.40 -21.87 0.75
C GLY A 287 -23.41 -20.97 1.98
N TYR A 288 -24.44 -20.13 2.08
CA TYR A 288 -24.67 -19.28 3.24
C TYR A 288 -25.88 -19.78 4.01
N GLY A 289 -25.73 -20.01 5.31
CA GLY A 289 -26.80 -20.57 6.15
C GLY A 289 -26.38 -20.67 7.62
N ALA A 290 -27.10 -21.46 8.41
CA ALA A 290 -26.94 -21.48 9.87
C ALA A 290 -25.52 -21.78 10.39
N HIS A 291 -24.66 -22.40 9.57
CA HIS A 291 -23.30 -22.78 9.94
C HIS A 291 -22.29 -21.61 9.91
N ASN A 292 -22.55 -20.57 9.12
CA ASN A 292 -21.72 -19.38 9.01
C ASN A 292 -22.48 -18.07 9.23
N GLU A 293 -23.77 -18.14 9.54
CA GLU A 293 -24.60 -17.00 9.92
C GLU A 293 -24.26 -16.50 11.34
N VAL A 294 -24.14 -15.19 11.46
CA VAL A 294 -24.08 -14.48 12.74
C VAL A 294 -25.52 -14.24 13.20
N ALA A 295 -25.82 -14.59 14.45
CA ALA A 295 -27.18 -14.59 14.97
C ALA A 295 -27.76 -13.19 15.29
N ILE A 296 -27.68 -12.26 14.34
CA ILE A 296 -28.23 -10.91 14.37
C ILE A 296 -28.90 -10.59 13.03
N ASP A 297 -30.12 -10.07 13.09
CA ASP A 297 -30.89 -9.72 11.90
C ASP A 297 -30.32 -8.46 11.24
N PRO A 298 -30.15 -8.41 9.91
CA PRO A 298 -29.65 -7.23 9.21
C PRO A 298 -30.40 -5.94 9.54
N SER A 299 -31.72 -5.99 9.69
CA SER A 299 -32.54 -4.83 10.06
C SER A 299 -32.30 -4.36 11.50
N THR A 300 -31.93 -5.27 12.40
CA THR A 300 -31.54 -4.93 13.77
C THR A 300 -30.20 -4.20 13.78
N PHE A 301 -29.22 -4.69 13.01
CA PHE A 301 -27.94 -4.00 12.81
C PHE A 301 -28.15 -2.61 12.19
N MET A 302 -28.92 -2.51 11.11
CA MET A 302 -29.26 -1.23 10.45
C MET A 302 -29.92 -0.24 11.41
N ARG A 303 -30.93 -0.66 12.18
CA ARG A 303 -31.60 0.19 13.17
C ARG A 303 -30.64 0.67 14.26
N ALA A 304 -29.71 -0.17 14.68
CA ALA A 304 -28.71 0.19 15.68
C ALA A 304 -27.71 1.22 15.13
N VAL A 305 -27.24 1.04 13.89
CA VAL A 305 -26.39 2.05 13.20
C VAL A 305 -27.13 3.39 13.07
N TRP A 306 -28.39 3.36 12.66
CA TRP A 306 -29.21 4.58 12.55
C TRP A 306 -29.40 5.28 13.88
N LYS A 307 -29.73 4.52 14.93
CA LYS A 307 -29.91 5.05 16.29
C LYS A 307 -28.63 5.66 16.86
N ALA A 308 -27.46 5.15 16.46
CA ALA A 308 -26.18 5.64 16.93
C ALA A 308 -25.81 7.02 16.37
N ASP A 309 -26.41 7.46 15.25
CA ASP A 309 -26.08 8.72 14.58
C ASP A 309 -24.57 8.88 14.33
N PHE A 310 -24.03 8.02 13.45
CA PHE A 310 -22.59 7.98 13.17
C PHE A 310 -22.03 9.32 12.68
N GLN A 311 -22.81 10.10 11.91
CA GLN A 311 -22.41 11.45 11.49
C GLN A 311 -22.28 12.39 12.70
N GLY A 312 -23.24 12.35 13.63
CA GLY A 312 -23.18 13.08 14.89
C GLY A 312 -21.98 12.67 15.76
N GLU A 313 -21.72 11.37 15.92
CA GLU A 313 -20.54 10.87 16.66
C GLU A 313 -19.22 11.34 16.02
N MET A 314 -19.12 11.31 14.69
CA MET A 314 -17.93 11.80 13.98
C MET A 314 -17.76 13.31 14.09
N THR A 315 -18.84 14.08 14.02
CA THR A 315 -18.83 15.53 14.21
C THR A 315 -18.28 15.89 15.59
N GLN A 316 -18.76 15.22 16.64
CA GLN A 316 -18.28 15.42 18.01
C GLN A 316 -16.78 15.09 18.16
N LYS A 317 -16.32 14.01 17.52
CA LYS A 317 -14.88 13.63 17.54
C LYS A 317 -14.02 14.64 16.80
N ILE A 318 -14.48 15.17 15.67
CA ILE A 318 -13.81 16.24 14.93
C ILE A 318 -13.73 17.51 15.80
N ASP A 319 -14.82 17.91 16.43
CA ASP A 319 -14.82 19.08 17.31
C ASP A 319 -13.90 18.90 18.54
N ALA A 320 -13.91 17.72 19.17
CA ALA A 320 -13.01 17.40 20.27
C ALA A 320 -11.54 17.45 19.83
N PHE A 321 -11.22 16.85 18.67
CA PHE A 321 -9.87 16.91 18.10
C PHE A 321 -9.40 18.35 17.90
N TRP A 322 -10.22 19.22 17.31
CA TRP A 322 -9.81 20.61 17.09
C TRP A 322 -9.73 21.43 18.39
N ALA A 323 -10.58 21.13 19.37
CA ALA A 323 -10.51 21.75 20.69
C ALA A 323 -9.23 21.38 21.44
N GLU A 324 -8.81 20.11 21.38
CA GLU A 324 -7.65 19.59 22.11
C GLU A 324 -6.33 19.80 21.36
N HIS A 325 -6.31 19.64 20.03
CA HIS A 325 -5.10 19.60 19.21
C HIS A 325 -4.99 20.73 18.19
N GLY A 326 -5.95 21.65 18.11
CA GLY A 326 -5.91 22.74 17.12
C GLY A 326 -4.69 23.66 17.25
N THR A 327 -4.24 23.94 18.48
CA THR A 327 -3.01 24.72 18.73
C THR A 327 -1.74 23.98 18.31
N ASP A 328 -1.72 22.66 18.52
CA ASP A 328 -0.60 21.82 18.11
C ASP A 328 -0.55 21.68 16.57
N TYR A 329 -1.71 21.50 15.93
CA TYR A 329 -1.82 21.49 14.47
C TYR A 329 -1.27 22.80 13.85
N ARG A 330 -1.66 23.94 14.42
CA ARG A 330 -1.16 25.25 14.02
C ARG A 330 0.37 25.34 14.15
N THR A 331 0.91 24.90 15.29
CA THR A 331 2.35 24.90 15.57
C THR A 331 3.12 24.01 14.57
N ALA A 332 2.60 22.82 14.28
CA ALA A 332 3.17 21.91 13.31
C ALA A 332 3.12 22.47 11.87
N SER A 333 2.03 23.15 11.51
CA SER A 333 1.87 23.79 10.19
C SER A 333 2.86 24.94 10.00
N LYS A 334 3.06 25.75 11.06
CA LYS A 334 4.07 26.82 11.08
C LYS A 334 5.49 26.28 10.98
N GLY A 335 5.79 25.20 11.70
CA GLY A 335 7.07 24.50 11.59
C GLY A 335 7.31 23.97 10.19
N GLU A 336 6.31 23.37 9.55
CA GLU A 336 6.47 22.85 8.18
C GLU A 336 6.67 23.96 7.15
N PHE A 337 5.95 25.08 7.26
CA PHE A 337 6.19 26.25 6.41
C PHE A 337 7.63 26.75 6.49
N VAL A 338 8.17 26.91 7.72
CA VAL A 338 9.56 27.35 7.93
C VAL A 338 10.54 26.33 7.37
N ASN A 339 10.30 25.03 7.62
CA ASN A 339 11.11 23.94 7.09
C ASN A 339 11.15 23.98 5.55
N GLN A 340 10.00 24.02 4.90
CA GLN A 340 9.89 24.04 3.44
C GLN A 340 10.54 25.29 2.83
N ALA A 341 10.36 26.47 3.44
CA ALA A 341 10.99 27.70 2.97
C ALA A 341 12.52 27.60 3.03
N ARG A 342 13.06 27.09 4.15
CA ARG A 342 14.52 26.89 4.33
C ARG A 342 15.08 25.81 3.41
N GLN A 343 14.40 24.67 3.27
CA GLN A 343 14.78 23.57 2.38
C GLN A 343 14.79 24.02 0.92
N GLN A 344 13.74 24.72 0.47
CA GLN A 344 13.63 25.20 -0.90
C GLN A 344 14.69 26.26 -1.22
N LEU A 345 14.98 27.18 -0.29
CA LEU A 345 16.12 28.10 -0.43
C LEU A 345 17.46 27.35 -0.51
N LYS A 346 17.69 26.37 0.38
CA LYS A 346 18.92 25.55 0.37
C LYS A 346 19.09 24.81 -0.97
N ALA A 347 18.02 24.21 -1.48
CA ALA A 347 18.02 23.54 -2.77
C ALA A 347 18.27 24.51 -3.93
N GLN A 348 17.84 25.77 -3.80
CA GLN A 348 18.09 26.80 -4.81
C GLN A 348 19.53 27.33 -4.75
N ASP A 349 20.06 27.59 -3.55
CA ASP A 349 21.44 28.05 -3.33
C ASP A 349 22.48 27.00 -3.78
N ALA A 350 22.12 25.71 -3.76
CA ALA A 350 22.98 24.61 -4.21
C ALA A 350 23.09 24.48 -5.75
N LYS A 351 22.19 25.09 -6.53
CA LYS A 351 22.17 25.00 -7.99
C LYS A 351 23.14 25.98 -8.65
N SER A 352 23.79 25.52 -9.72
CA SER A 352 24.60 26.36 -10.60
C SER A 352 23.75 27.45 -11.30
N ALA A 353 24.40 28.49 -11.83
CA ALA A 353 23.70 29.56 -12.54
C ALA A 353 22.92 29.05 -13.77
N SER A 354 23.49 28.09 -14.49
CA SER A 354 22.85 27.47 -15.67
C SER A 354 21.65 26.63 -15.30
N GLU A 355 21.73 25.82 -14.24
CA GLU A 355 20.58 25.05 -13.74
C GLU A 355 19.44 25.97 -13.32
N ARG A 356 19.76 27.08 -12.62
CA ARG A 356 18.76 28.08 -12.23
C ARG A 356 18.10 28.76 -13.43
N ALA A 357 18.86 29.07 -14.48
CA ALA A 357 18.34 29.70 -15.70
C ALA A 357 17.39 28.78 -16.49
N SER A 358 17.58 27.46 -16.42
CA SER A 358 16.74 26.46 -17.09
C SER A 358 15.46 26.10 -16.33
N GLN A 359 15.28 26.60 -15.10
CA GLN A 359 14.05 26.34 -14.33
C GLN A 359 12.90 27.23 -14.82
N ALA A 360 11.70 26.65 -14.84
CA ALA A 360 10.47 27.42 -14.97
C ALA A 360 10.42 28.55 -13.92
N GLY A 361 9.89 29.72 -14.31
CA GLY A 361 9.96 30.94 -13.49
C GLY A 361 9.35 30.75 -12.10
N GLU A 362 8.27 29.98 -12.03
CA GLU A 362 7.57 29.57 -10.81
C GLU A 362 8.40 28.75 -9.83
N HIS A 363 9.47 28.08 -10.30
CA HIS A 363 10.36 27.27 -9.47
C HIS A 363 11.64 28.00 -9.06
N GLN A 364 11.81 29.27 -9.44
CA GLN A 364 12.98 30.09 -9.10
C GLN A 364 12.78 30.82 -7.76
N PHE A 365 12.76 30.08 -6.65
CA PHE A 365 12.55 30.63 -5.31
C PHE A 365 13.85 31.25 -4.74
N THR A 366 14.00 32.56 -4.86
CA THR A 366 15.23 33.28 -4.52
C THR A 366 15.34 33.61 -3.02
N ARG A 367 16.51 34.10 -2.59
CA ARG A 367 16.71 34.61 -1.23
C ARG A 367 15.80 35.79 -0.88
N SER A 368 15.46 36.65 -1.85
CA SER A 368 14.51 37.74 -1.64
C SER A 368 13.09 37.22 -1.42
N ASP A 369 12.71 36.16 -2.13
CA ASP A 369 11.39 35.51 -2.02
C ASP A 369 11.25 34.80 -0.67
N TYR A 370 12.30 34.10 -0.24
CA TYR A 370 12.41 33.56 1.10
C TYR A 370 12.25 34.64 2.19
N GLN A 371 12.97 35.76 2.06
CA GLN A 371 12.84 36.87 3.02
C GLN A 371 11.41 37.44 3.07
N LEU A 372 10.71 37.51 1.92
CA LEU A 372 9.34 37.96 1.86
C LEU A 372 8.41 37.01 2.63
N VAL A 373 8.42 35.70 2.32
CA VAL A 373 7.52 34.75 2.98
C VAL A 373 7.84 34.60 4.47
N MET A 374 9.10 34.73 4.88
CA MET A 374 9.50 34.68 6.29
C MET A 374 8.97 35.86 7.11
N LYS A 375 8.50 36.96 6.49
CA LYS A 375 7.79 38.04 7.21
C LYS A 375 6.46 37.57 7.79
N ALA A 376 5.82 36.53 7.22
CA ALA A 376 4.62 35.90 7.77
C ALA A 376 4.89 35.16 9.10
N VAL A 377 6.16 34.85 9.39
CA VAL A 377 6.64 34.23 10.63
C VAL A 377 7.71 35.11 11.28
N SER A 378 7.45 36.42 11.35
CA SER A 378 8.41 37.43 11.85
C SER A 378 9.01 37.18 13.26
N ASN A 379 8.43 36.27 14.04
CA ASN A 379 8.93 35.85 15.34
C ASN A 379 9.94 34.68 15.28
N VAL A 380 10.16 34.10 14.10
CA VAL A 380 11.16 33.06 13.82
C VAL A 380 12.36 33.71 13.12
N PRO A 381 13.61 33.31 13.43
CA PRO A 381 14.79 33.85 12.76
C PRO A 381 14.74 33.67 11.23
N ALA A 382 14.89 34.79 10.52
CA ALA A 382 14.97 34.80 9.06
C ALA A 382 16.27 34.18 8.56
N ASP A 383 17.37 34.15 9.32
CA ASP A 383 18.56 33.40 8.93
C ASP A 383 18.22 31.89 8.85
N PRO A 384 18.31 31.25 7.68
CA PRO A 384 17.99 29.82 7.54
C PRO A 384 18.93 28.90 8.34
N LYS A 385 20.08 29.40 8.81
CA LYS A 385 21.03 28.66 9.65
C LYS A 385 20.79 28.83 11.14
N ALA A 386 19.96 29.79 11.55
CA ALA A 386 19.63 30.03 12.95
C ALA A 386 18.51 29.07 13.40
N PRO A 387 18.66 28.39 14.56
CA PRO A 387 17.65 27.49 15.05
C PRO A 387 16.39 28.26 15.45
N ALA A 388 15.23 27.72 15.09
CA ALA A 388 13.95 28.12 15.66
C ALA A 388 13.79 27.48 17.05
N THR A 389 12.94 28.06 17.90
CA THR A 389 12.52 27.43 19.16
C THR A 389 11.07 26.99 19.08
N LEU A 390 10.68 26.03 19.93
CA LEU A 390 9.29 25.56 19.97
C LEU A 390 8.34 26.71 20.35
N GLU A 391 8.77 27.58 21.27
CA GLU A 391 8.01 28.75 21.71
C GLU A 391 7.76 29.74 20.56
N GLN A 392 8.75 29.92 19.66
CA GLN A 392 8.56 30.75 18.47
C GLN A 392 7.56 30.13 17.48
N LEU A 393 7.55 28.81 17.34
CA LEU A 393 6.56 28.11 16.51
C LEU A 393 5.17 28.13 17.17
N GLN A 394 5.10 28.08 18.50
CA GLN A 394 3.84 28.14 19.26
C GLN A 394 3.25 29.54 19.36
N ALA A 395 4.06 30.60 19.31
CA ALA A 395 3.57 31.97 19.35
C ALA A 395 2.97 32.42 18.01
N GLU A 396 1.88 33.19 18.07
CA GLU A 396 1.25 33.81 16.89
C GLU A 396 2.12 34.95 16.33
N ALA A 397 2.11 35.13 15.02
CA ALA A 397 2.81 36.18 14.29
C ALA A 397 1.88 36.86 13.27
N PRO A 398 1.22 37.97 13.65
CA PRO A 398 0.40 38.75 12.72
C PRO A 398 1.20 39.26 11.52
N THR A 399 0.58 39.21 10.34
CA THR A 399 1.14 39.66 9.05
C THR A 399 0.98 41.17 8.82
N GLU A 400 0.04 41.81 9.52
CA GLU A 400 -0.29 43.21 9.34
C GLU A 400 0.94 44.13 9.39
N GLY A 401 1.07 45.00 8.38
CA GLY A 401 2.19 45.93 8.24
C GLY A 401 3.53 45.28 7.84
N LYS A 402 3.61 43.96 7.69
CA LYS A 402 4.85 43.23 7.37
C LYS A 402 4.83 42.60 5.99
N VAL A 403 3.75 41.89 5.67
CA VAL A 403 3.56 41.18 4.40
C VAL A 403 2.07 41.13 4.07
N ARG A 404 1.72 41.16 2.78
CA ARG A 404 0.35 40.90 2.36
C ARG A 404 0.16 39.39 2.24
N ALA A 405 -0.77 38.85 3.00
CA ALA A 405 -1.17 37.45 2.91
C ALA A 405 -2.67 37.41 2.57
N HIS A 406 -3.03 36.63 1.55
CA HIS A 406 -4.40 36.45 1.10
C HIS A 406 -4.71 34.96 0.92
N VAL A 407 -5.97 34.58 1.14
CA VAL A 407 -6.46 33.24 0.78
C VAL A 407 -6.62 33.20 -0.73
N PHE A 408 -6.04 32.19 -1.37
CA PHE A 408 -6.28 31.95 -2.79
C PHE A 408 -7.65 31.29 -2.97
N ASP A 409 -8.46 31.83 -3.90
CA ASP A 409 -9.79 31.31 -4.21
C ASP A 409 -10.00 31.08 -5.71
N ILE A 410 -10.91 30.17 -6.05
CA ILE A 410 -11.39 29.96 -7.41
C ILE A 410 -12.92 30.16 -7.41
N ASN A 411 -13.38 31.09 -8.24
CA ASN A 411 -14.76 31.54 -8.33
C ASN A 411 -15.35 31.97 -6.96
N GLY A 412 -14.51 32.49 -6.07
CA GLY A 412 -14.89 32.88 -4.70
C GLY A 412 -14.96 31.74 -3.69
N TRP A 413 -14.57 30.52 -4.07
CA TRP A 413 -14.45 29.38 -3.16
C TRP A 413 -13.04 29.34 -2.57
N PRO A 414 -12.86 29.44 -1.25
CA PRO A 414 -11.54 29.52 -0.63
C PRO A 414 -10.81 28.16 -0.63
N SER A 415 -9.48 28.21 -0.75
CA SER A 415 -8.57 27.06 -0.58
C SER A 415 -7.72 27.19 0.69
N ASN A 416 -6.87 26.20 0.95
CA ASN A 416 -5.78 26.31 1.93
C ASN A 416 -4.47 26.90 1.33
N ILE A 417 -4.48 27.37 0.08
CA ILE A 417 -3.32 28.01 -0.56
C ILE A 417 -3.25 29.48 -0.11
N ILE A 418 -2.05 29.92 0.28
CA ILE A 418 -1.82 31.30 0.74
C ILE A 418 -1.00 32.06 -0.29
N ARG A 419 -1.51 33.20 -0.75
CA ARG A 419 -0.79 34.13 -1.63
C ARG A 419 -0.07 35.20 -0.81
N PHE A 420 1.23 35.32 -0.99
CA PHE A 420 2.07 36.35 -0.41
C PHE A 420 2.49 37.40 -1.43
N ALA A 421 2.46 38.67 -1.02
CA ALA A 421 2.97 39.80 -1.78
C ALA A 421 3.64 40.83 -0.86
N ASP A 422 4.45 41.71 -1.43
CA ASP A 422 5.09 42.80 -0.69
C ASP A 422 4.08 43.76 -0.05
N ALA A 423 4.38 44.27 1.14
CA ALA A 423 3.50 45.19 1.88
C ALA A 423 3.37 46.54 1.15
N ASP A 424 4.48 47.05 0.65
CA ASP A 424 4.60 48.22 -0.21
C ASP A 424 5.73 47.99 -1.22
N ASP A 425 5.37 47.82 -2.48
CA ASP A 425 6.26 47.61 -3.63
C ASP A 425 6.41 48.88 -4.50
N GLY A 426 5.80 50.00 -4.09
CA GLY A 426 5.80 51.25 -4.83
C GLY A 426 4.91 51.27 -6.08
N GLN A 427 4.11 50.22 -6.34
CA GLN A 427 3.20 50.18 -7.50
C GLN A 427 1.81 50.76 -7.21
N TYR A 428 1.16 51.28 -8.26
CA TYR A 428 -0.22 51.78 -8.21
C TYR A 428 -1.22 50.64 -7.93
N ASN A 429 -2.31 50.94 -7.23
CA ASN A 429 -3.42 50.00 -7.07
C ASN A 429 -4.13 49.81 -8.43
N TYR A 430 -4.28 48.58 -8.89
CA TYR A 430 -5.17 48.15 -9.96
C TYR A 430 -6.64 48.15 -9.50
N GLU A 431 -7.57 47.86 -10.42
CA GLU A 431 -9.00 47.68 -10.11
C GLU A 431 -9.18 46.74 -8.90
N ASN A 432 -10.06 47.11 -7.97
CA ASN A 432 -10.33 46.42 -6.69
C ASN A 432 -9.18 46.44 -5.64
N ASN A 433 -8.36 47.50 -5.59
CA ASN A 433 -7.30 47.70 -4.57
C ASN A 433 -6.14 46.68 -4.60
N ARG A 434 -6.00 45.96 -5.72
CA ARG A 434 -4.96 44.95 -5.87
C ARG A 434 -3.68 45.56 -6.40
N ARG A 435 -2.54 45.03 -5.97
CA ARG A 435 -1.24 45.47 -6.48
C ARG A 435 -0.62 44.35 -7.27
N ASP A 436 -0.31 44.66 -8.53
CA ASP A 436 0.47 43.79 -9.38
C ASP A 436 1.96 43.88 -9.02
N GLY A 437 2.70 42.82 -9.28
CA GLY A 437 4.06 42.63 -8.83
C GLY A 437 4.31 41.20 -8.36
N ARG A 438 5.40 41.00 -7.61
CA ARG A 438 5.80 39.67 -7.17
C ARG A 438 4.70 39.00 -6.32
N GLN A 439 4.29 37.81 -6.75
CA GLN A 439 3.38 36.93 -6.02
C GLN A 439 4.09 35.64 -5.64
N ILE A 440 3.83 35.12 -4.45
CA ILE A 440 4.31 33.80 -4.05
C ILE A 440 3.12 32.99 -3.52
N LEU A 441 2.80 31.88 -4.17
CA LEU A 441 1.83 30.93 -3.65
C LEU A 441 2.53 29.94 -2.72
N TYR A 442 2.02 29.80 -1.50
CA TYR A 442 2.34 28.70 -0.60
C TYR A 442 1.25 27.64 -0.71
N LEU A 443 1.62 26.45 -1.17
CA LEU A 443 0.75 25.29 -1.34
C LEU A 443 1.13 24.25 -0.26
N PRO A 444 0.40 24.17 0.86
CA PRO A 444 0.72 23.21 1.93
C PRO A 444 0.76 21.78 1.41
N GLY A 445 1.87 21.07 1.66
CA GLY A 445 2.06 19.68 1.24
C GLY A 445 2.56 19.46 -0.20
N ALA A 446 2.72 20.52 -1.00
CA ALA A 446 3.28 20.43 -2.34
C ALA A 446 4.82 20.38 -2.34
N THR A 447 5.42 19.88 -3.42
CA THR A 447 6.88 19.96 -3.65
C THR A 447 7.13 20.41 -5.09
N PRO A 448 7.70 21.61 -5.33
CA PRO A 448 8.01 22.64 -4.32
C PRO A 448 6.74 23.21 -3.65
N ALA A 449 6.88 23.67 -2.41
CA ALA A 449 5.77 24.24 -1.63
C ALA A 449 5.52 25.72 -1.95
N PHE A 450 6.55 26.43 -2.44
CA PHE A 450 6.46 27.83 -2.83
C PHE A 450 6.61 27.99 -4.33
N LEU A 451 5.64 28.64 -4.98
CA LEU A 451 5.66 28.99 -6.39
C LEU A 451 5.70 30.50 -6.56
N ARG A 452 6.65 31.01 -7.36
CA ARG A 452 6.93 32.45 -7.48
C ARG A 452 6.54 33.02 -8.83
N PHE A 453 5.79 34.10 -8.86
CA PHE A 453 5.35 34.76 -10.09
C PHE A 453 5.78 36.23 -10.10
N ASP A 454 6.14 36.75 -11.27
CA ASP A 454 6.54 38.16 -11.45
C ASP A 454 5.35 39.14 -11.42
N SER A 455 4.13 38.63 -11.67
CA SER A 455 2.89 39.39 -11.73
C SER A 455 1.69 38.49 -11.43
N LEU A 456 0.55 39.11 -11.10
CA LEU A 456 -0.75 38.46 -10.98
C LEU A 456 -1.13 37.74 -12.29
N LYS A 457 -0.89 38.39 -13.43
CA LYS A 457 -1.16 37.80 -14.74
C LYS A 457 -0.40 36.48 -14.95
N LYS A 458 0.87 36.40 -14.55
CA LYS A 458 1.67 35.17 -14.67
C LYS A 458 1.15 34.06 -13.77
N MET A 459 0.63 34.40 -12.59
CA MET A 459 -0.04 33.45 -11.70
C MET A 459 -1.35 32.95 -12.33
N ASP A 460 -2.18 33.84 -12.89
CA ASP A 460 -3.42 33.47 -13.57
C ASP A 460 -3.19 32.55 -14.77
N ASP A 461 -2.19 32.88 -15.60
CA ASP A 461 -1.77 32.05 -16.73
C ASP A 461 -1.36 30.64 -16.24
N TRP A 462 -0.63 30.56 -15.13
CA TRP A 462 -0.22 29.29 -14.53
C TRP A 462 -1.41 28.46 -14.02
N VAL A 463 -2.42 29.08 -13.41
CA VAL A 463 -3.65 28.38 -12.98
C VAL A 463 -4.38 27.77 -14.18
N VAL A 464 -4.49 28.52 -15.28
CA VAL A 464 -5.09 28.02 -16.54
C VAL A 464 -4.27 26.85 -17.10
N GLU A 465 -2.94 26.92 -17.03
CA GLU A 465 -2.08 25.80 -17.44
C GLU A 465 -2.28 24.56 -16.57
N GLN A 466 -2.45 24.71 -15.25
CA GLN A 466 -2.78 23.58 -14.38
C GLN A 466 -4.15 22.99 -14.72
N ALA A 467 -5.13 23.85 -15.00
CA ALA A 467 -6.50 23.42 -15.30
C ALA A 467 -6.63 22.60 -16.60
N LYS A 468 -5.71 22.78 -17.55
CA LYS A 468 -5.70 22.07 -18.85
C LYS A 468 -5.31 20.60 -18.74
N ASP A 469 -4.46 20.25 -17.78
CA ASP A 469 -4.05 18.87 -17.56
C ASP A 469 -4.93 18.22 -16.49
N PRO A 470 -5.61 17.08 -16.76
CA PRO A 470 -6.52 16.46 -15.80
C PRO A 470 -5.89 16.13 -14.44
N LYS A 471 -4.62 15.69 -14.39
CA LYS A 471 -3.93 15.36 -13.14
C LYS A 471 -3.54 16.62 -12.38
N LYS A 472 -3.03 17.65 -13.07
CA LYS A 472 -2.68 18.94 -12.43
C LYS A 472 -3.91 19.68 -11.93
N ARG A 473 -5.02 19.61 -12.68
CA ARG A 473 -6.32 20.16 -12.30
C ARG A 473 -6.83 19.51 -11.02
N GLU A 474 -6.81 18.17 -10.93
CA GLU A 474 -7.19 17.46 -9.71
C GLU A 474 -6.28 17.81 -8.54
N ALA A 475 -4.96 17.91 -8.78
CA ALA A 475 -4.00 18.32 -7.76
C ALA A 475 -4.25 19.75 -7.24
N LEU A 476 -4.69 20.68 -8.09
CA LEU A 476 -5.09 22.03 -7.65
C LEU A 476 -6.44 22.01 -6.92
N ALA A 477 -7.42 21.26 -7.43
CA ALA A 477 -8.76 21.13 -6.84
C ALA A 477 -8.73 20.47 -5.44
N SER A 478 -7.74 19.62 -5.16
CA SER A 478 -7.58 18.97 -3.86
C SER A 478 -7.30 19.94 -2.70
N HIS A 479 -6.95 21.20 -2.98
CA HIS A 479 -6.76 22.26 -1.99
C HIS A 479 -8.09 22.89 -1.51
N PHE A 480 -9.22 22.47 -2.06
CA PHE A 480 -10.58 22.94 -1.73
C PHE A 480 -11.40 21.83 -1.05
N SER A 481 -12.42 22.20 -0.26
CA SER A 481 -13.35 21.22 0.32
C SER A 481 -14.15 20.51 -0.78
N LEU A 482 -14.53 19.26 -0.53
CA LEU A 482 -15.38 18.45 -1.41
C LEU A 482 -16.71 19.16 -1.70
N TYR A 483 -17.25 19.87 -0.72
CA TYR A 483 -18.44 20.70 -0.90
C TYR A 483 -18.21 21.82 -1.94
N ASN A 484 -17.12 22.59 -1.80
CA ASN A 484 -16.82 23.71 -2.70
C ASN A 484 -16.43 23.26 -4.12
N ARG A 485 -15.98 22.01 -4.27
CA ARG A 485 -15.66 21.41 -5.58
C ARG A 485 -16.89 21.12 -6.42
N GLN A 486 -18.00 20.75 -5.79
CA GLN A 486 -19.24 20.36 -6.46
C GLN A 486 -20.01 21.57 -6.99
N ASP A 487 -20.75 21.36 -8.09
CA ASP A 487 -21.75 22.31 -8.55
C ASP A 487 -22.97 22.27 -7.61
N GLY A 488 -23.42 23.42 -7.12
CA GLY A 488 -24.53 23.45 -6.17
C GLY A 488 -24.59 24.67 -5.25
N GLY A 489 -25.63 24.71 -4.42
CA GLY A 489 -25.99 25.82 -3.53
C GLY A 489 -27.31 26.50 -3.94
N SER A 490 -27.88 27.32 -3.05
CA SER A 490 -29.22 27.94 -3.21
C SER A 490 -29.45 28.80 -4.46
N PHE A 491 -28.45 28.94 -5.34
CA PHE A 491 -28.49 29.77 -6.55
C PHE A 491 -27.88 29.10 -7.80
N GLY A 492 -27.57 27.79 -7.78
CA GLY A 492 -27.06 27.08 -8.98
C GLY A 492 -25.68 27.55 -9.45
N LYS A 493 -24.78 27.84 -8.50
CA LYS A 493 -23.41 28.33 -8.78
C LYS A 493 -22.49 27.15 -9.15
N TYR A 494 -21.62 27.35 -10.14
CA TYR A 494 -20.56 26.39 -10.48
C TYR A 494 -19.51 26.29 -9.36
N GLY A 495 -19.15 25.05 -9.02
CA GLY A 495 -18.09 24.69 -8.09
C GLY A 495 -16.70 24.90 -8.67
N VAL A 496 -15.68 24.58 -7.87
CA VAL A 496 -14.27 24.70 -8.28
C VAL A 496 -13.95 23.80 -9.48
N ASP A 497 -14.47 22.57 -9.52
CA ASP A 497 -14.14 21.63 -10.60
C ASP A 497 -14.65 22.13 -11.96
N SER A 498 -15.89 22.63 -12.00
CA SER A 498 -16.49 23.24 -13.20
C SER A 498 -15.84 24.57 -13.55
N ALA A 499 -15.50 25.41 -12.57
CA ALA A 499 -14.78 26.67 -12.83
C ALA A 499 -13.40 26.43 -13.47
N LEU A 500 -12.64 25.46 -12.95
CA LEU A 500 -11.35 25.07 -13.55
C LEU A 500 -11.54 24.47 -14.95
N ALA A 501 -12.59 23.67 -15.17
CA ALA A 501 -12.89 23.15 -16.51
C ALA A 501 -13.18 24.26 -17.53
N HIS A 502 -13.95 25.28 -17.15
CA HIS A 502 -14.22 26.44 -18.01
C HIS A 502 -12.99 27.33 -18.24
N LEU A 503 -12.12 27.48 -17.24
CA LEU A 503 -10.82 28.14 -17.41
C LEU A 503 -9.92 27.38 -18.39
N ALA A 504 -9.95 26.05 -18.36
CA ALA A 504 -9.13 25.20 -19.23
C ALA A 504 -9.54 25.31 -20.71
N THR A 505 -10.84 25.41 -20.99
CA THR A 505 -11.39 25.60 -22.35
C THR A 505 -11.28 27.04 -22.85
N GLY A 506 -11.08 28.00 -21.93
CA GLY A 506 -11.09 29.43 -22.23
C GLY A 506 -12.50 30.02 -22.34
N ASP A 507 -13.53 29.27 -21.90
CA ASP A 507 -14.92 29.74 -21.89
C ASP A 507 -15.14 30.86 -20.88
N TRP A 508 -14.34 30.86 -19.80
CA TRP A 508 -14.40 31.86 -18.75
C TRP A 508 -13.17 32.75 -18.73
N GLU A 509 -13.39 34.01 -18.39
CA GLU A 509 -12.30 34.97 -18.26
C GLU A 509 -11.37 34.56 -17.11
N ASN A 510 -10.06 34.52 -17.38
CA ASN A 510 -9.05 34.04 -16.45
C ASN A 510 -8.34 35.15 -15.67
N TRP A 511 -8.65 36.42 -15.93
CA TRP A 511 -8.14 37.53 -15.13
C TRP A 511 -8.52 37.42 -13.65
N GLU A 512 -7.54 37.73 -12.80
CA GLU A 512 -7.69 37.87 -11.36
C GLU A 512 -8.87 38.80 -11.03
N GLY A 513 -9.71 38.40 -10.07
CA GLY A 513 -10.86 39.17 -9.59
C GLY A 513 -12.19 38.83 -10.22
N LYS A 514 -12.16 37.93 -11.18
CA LYS A 514 -13.38 37.43 -11.83
C LYS A 514 -13.57 35.96 -11.57
N THR A 515 -12.61 35.14 -12.01
CA THR A 515 -12.62 33.70 -11.73
C THR A 515 -11.52 33.30 -10.77
N ILE A 516 -10.30 33.83 -10.92
CA ILE A 516 -9.17 33.52 -10.04
C ILE A 516 -9.07 34.62 -8.98
N ASP A 517 -8.86 34.26 -7.71
CA ASP A 517 -8.75 35.18 -6.57
C ASP A 517 -9.85 36.25 -6.59
N ARG A 518 -11.11 35.81 -6.62
CA ARG A 518 -12.28 36.68 -6.80
C ARG A 518 -12.59 37.49 -5.54
N ARG A 519 -12.41 36.92 -4.35
CA ARG A 519 -12.81 37.53 -3.08
C ARG A 519 -11.72 38.35 -2.42
N ASP A 520 -10.45 38.15 -2.77
CA ASP A 520 -9.29 38.86 -2.20
C ASP A 520 -9.30 38.86 -0.65
N ILE A 521 -9.43 37.67 -0.06
CA ILE A 521 -9.63 37.50 1.38
C ILE A 521 -8.30 37.78 2.11
N LYS A 522 -8.15 38.99 2.64
CA LYS A 522 -6.95 39.40 3.39
C LYS A 522 -6.83 38.71 4.75
N ILE A 523 -5.63 38.21 5.03
CA ILE A 523 -5.23 37.66 6.33
C ILE A 523 -4.36 38.71 7.02
N ALA A 524 -4.91 39.41 8.02
CA ALA A 524 -4.18 40.38 8.85
C ALA A 524 -3.54 39.75 10.11
N GLY A 525 -4.13 38.66 10.60
CA GLY A 525 -3.65 37.89 11.76
C GLY A 525 -2.52 36.92 11.44
N ASP A 526 -2.36 35.90 12.29
CA ASP A 526 -1.42 34.80 12.04
C ASP A 526 -1.95 33.87 10.94
N VAL A 527 -1.11 33.62 9.92
CA VAL A 527 -1.47 32.77 8.76
C VAL A 527 -1.82 31.35 9.19
N PHE A 528 -1.19 30.82 10.23
CA PHE A 528 -1.37 29.44 10.65
C PHE A 528 -2.61 29.27 11.52
N THR A 529 -3.02 30.30 12.26
CA THR A 529 -4.35 30.37 12.87
C THR A 529 -5.43 30.28 11.78
N HIS A 530 -5.28 31.02 10.67
CA HIS A 530 -6.19 30.91 9.53
C HIS A 530 -6.16 29.52 8.88
N LEU A 531 -4.98 28.93 8.63
CA LEU A 531 -4.87 27.58 8.07
C LEU A 531 -5.47 26.50 8.98
N ARG A 532 -5.32 26.63 10.30
CA ARG A 532 -5.99 25.76 11.28
C ARG A 532 -7.51 25.86 11.15
N ASP A 533 -8.05 27.08 11.11
CA ASP A 533 -9.50 27.29 11.03
C ASP A 533 -10.06 26.79 9.69
N ASN A 534 -9.36 27.04 8.59
CA ASN A 534 -9.70 26.49 7.29
C ASN A 534 -9.65 24.95 7.26
N ALA A 535 -8.62 24.34 7.86
CA ALA A 535 -8.51 22.88 7.96
C ALA A 535 -9.64 22.28 8.82
N ARG A 536 -10.06 22.97 9.89
CA ARG A 536 -11.21 22.59 10.71
C ARG A 536 -12.51 22.63 9.90
N GLU A 537 -12.81 23.77 9.29
CA GLU A 537 -14.02 23.95 8.49
C GLU A 537 -14.08 22.95 7.34
N ARG A 538 -12.95 22.70 6.68
CA ARG A 538 -12.83 21.69 5.64
C ARG A 538 -13.08 20.29 6.17
N MET A 539 -12.43 19.89 7.26
CA MET A 539 -12.61 18.55 7.82
C MET A 539 -14.07 18.30 8.20
N THR A 540 -14.75 19.28 8.78
CA THR A 540 -16.18 19.21 9.09
C THR A 540 -17.03 19.12 7.82
N SER A 541 -16.78 19.98 6.83
CA SER A 541 -17.54 20.01 5.56
C SER A 541 -17.34 18.75 4.71
N ASP A 542 -16.11 18.24 4.66
CA ASP A 542 -15.78 17.01 3.92
C ASP A 542 -16.37 15.80 4.64
N ALA A 543 -16.38 15.80 5.98
CA ALA A 543 -17.03 14.75 6.76
C ALA A 543 -18.54 14.77 6.52
N ASP A 544 -19.17 15.93 6.49
CA ASP A 544 -20.60 16.08 6.17
C ASP A 544 -20.94 15.61 4.74
N THR A 545 -20.03 15.86 3.79
CA THR A 545 -20.21 15.45 2.39
C THR A 545 -20.10 13.94 2.20
N VAL A 546 -19.15 13.29 2.89
CA VAL A 546 -18.83 11.87 2.70
C VAL A 546 -19.57 10.96 3.70
N ILE A 547 -19.82 11.43 4.92
CA ILE A 547 -20.52 10.74 6.00
C ILE A 547 -21.91 11.38 6.13
N LYS A 548 -22.82 11.04 5.21
CA LYS A 548 -24.18 11.59 5.23
C LYS A 548 -25.04 10.91 6.31
N SER A 549 -25.88 11.66 7.03
CA SER A 549 -26.94 11.05 7.85
C SER A 549 -27.94 10.32 6.98
N ASN A 550 -28.46 9.23 7.51
CA ASN A 550 -29.55 8.47 6.90
C ASN A 550 -30.86 9.29 6.71
N SER A 551 -30.98 10.47 7.33
CA SER A 551 -32.12 11.40 7.17
C SER A 551 -32.03 12.34 5.96
N GLU A 552 -30.85 12.51 5.37
CA GLU A 552 -30.60 13.44 4.25
C GLU A 552 -30.57 12.74 2.88
N VAL A 553 -30.72 11.41 2.86
CA VAL A 553 -30.74 10.62 1.63
C VAL A 553 -32.10 10.80 0.94
N THR A 554 -32.15 11.73 -0.01
CA THR A 554 -33.23 11.82 -1.01
C THR A 554 -32.93 10.89 -2.20
N ARG A 555 -33.99 10.44 -2.90
CA ARG A 555 -33.93 9.49 -4.04
C ARG A 555 -32.84 9.77 -5.10
N ASP A 556 -32.40 11.01 -5.26
CA ASP A 556 -31.47 11.43 -6.31
C ASP A 556 -29.98 11.35 -5.91
N THR A 557 -29.67 11.07 -4.63
CA THR A 557 -28.27 11.03 -4.12
C THR A 557 -27.61 9.64 -4.23
N TRP A 558 -28.38 8.61 -4.60
CA TRP A 558 -28.02 7.20 -4.40
C TRP A 558 -27.29 6.54 -5.59
N LEU A 559 -26.39 7.23 -6.29
CA LEU A 559 -25.59 6.56 -7.34
C LEU A 559 -24.09 6.83 -7.16
N ASN A 560 -23.36 5.75 -6.86
CA ASN A 560 -21.93 5.51 -7.17
C ASN A 560 -20.81 5.86 -6.17
N ASP A 561 -20.84 5.47 -4.89
CA ASP A 561 -19.57 5.47 -4.13
C ASP A 561 -19.49 4.43 -2.99
N ILE A 562 -19.19 3.16 -3.34
CA ILE A 562 -18.64 2.17 -2.38
C ILE A 562 -17.15 2.48 -2.07
N THR A 563 -16.55 3.41 -2.80
CA THR A 563 -15.17 3.93 -2.64
C THR A 563 -14.94 4.71 -1.33
N ALA A 564 -15.99 4.89 -0.50
CA ALA A 564 -15.91 5.64 0.75
C ALA A 564 -14.93 5.04 1.78
N GLY A 565 -14.92 3.73 1.98
CA GLY A 565 -14.22 3.11 3.13
C GLY A 565 -12.70 3.30 3.19
N ALA A 566 -11.99 3.15 2.06
CA ALA A 566 -10.53 3.17 2.02
C ALA A 566 -9.92 4.57 1.82
N GLY A 567 -10.67 5.50 1.21
CA GLY A 567 -10.22 6.87 0.92
C GLY A 567 -10.71 7.93 1.92
N LEU A 568 -11.63 7.57 2.83
CA LEU A 568 -12.26 8.50 3.78
C LEU A 568 -11.24 9.27 4.62
N LEU A 569 -10.24 8.59 5.19
CA LEU A 569 -9.19 9.29 5.95
C LEU A 569 -8.43 10.29 5.07
N ALA A 570 -8.03 9.91 3.85
CA ALA A 570 -7.33 10.81 2.95
C ALA A 570 -8.18 12.04 2.56
N LYS A 571 -9.50 11.88 2.48
CA LYS A 571 -10.45 12.96 2.23
C LYS A 571 -10.67 13.88 3.44
N LEU A 572 -10.46 13.39 4.67
CA LEU A 572 -10.69 14.15 5.91
C LEU A 572 -9.42 14.60 6.62
N ALA A 573 -8.25 14.04 6.26
CA ALA A 573 -6.99 14.37 6.90
C ALA A 573 -6.64 15.83 6.60
N PRO A 574 -6.29 16.63 7.64
CA PRO A 574 -5.87 17.99 7.41
C PRO A 574 -4.52 17.99 6.67
N LEU A 575 -4.55 18.43 5.41
CA LEU A 575 -3.40 18.41 4.49
C LEU A 575 -2.20 19.19 5.07
N GLY A 576 -0.98 18.78 4.66
CA GLY A 576 0.22 19.61 4.82
C GLY A 576 1.10 19.35 6.04
N LEU A 577 0.84 18.33 6.86
CA LEU A 577 1.76 17.93 7.93
C LEU A 577 2.58 16.68 7.54
N PRO A 578 3.93 16.72 7.56
CA PRO A 578 4.78 15.56 7.24
C PRO A 578 4.60 14.39 8.20
N VAL A 579 3.99 14.60 9.37
CA VAL A 579 3.82 13.58 10.41
C VAL A 579 2.77 12.53 10.08
N ALA A 580 1.79 12.88 9.23
CA ALA A 580 0.72 11.95 8.86
C ALA A 580 1.30 10.68 8.19
N LEU A 581 2.47 10.80 7.55
CA LEU A 581 3.23 9.70 6.97
C LEU A 581 3.98 8.83 8.00
N ALA A 582 4.49 9.41 9.09
CA ALA A 582 5.29 8.71 10.09
C ALA A 582 4.46 8.04 11.19
N GLY A 583 3.25 8.56 11.47
CA GLY A 583 2.39 8.11 12.56
C GLY A 583 1.30 7.09 12.19
N ILE A 584 0.74 7.15 10.98
CA ILE A 584 -0.49 6.44 10.62
C ILE A 584 -0.24 5.28 9.64
N GLY A 585 0.86 5.29 8.88
CA GLY A 585 1.17 4.23 7.91
C GLY A 585 0.25 4.20 6.68
N THR A 586 -0.69 5.15 6.57
CA THR A 586 -1.55 5.35 5.41
C THR A 586 -0.87 6.27 4.40
N GLY A 587 -0.71 5.81 3.16
CA GLY A 587 0.03 6.49 2.09
C GLY A 587 -0.60 7.80 1.62
N LEU A 588 -0.48 8.86 2.41
CA LEU A 588 -0.82 10.23 2.00
C LEU A 588 0.27 10.73 1.04
N THR A 589 0.02 10.58 -0.25
CA THR A 589 0.90 11.05 -1.32
C THR A 589 1.13 12.56 -1.21
N GLN A 590 2.41 12.98 -1.27
CA GLN A 590 2.73 14.37 -1.56
C GLN A 590 2.19 14.67 -2.96
N MET A 591 1.23 15.59 -3.05
CA MET A 591 0.71 16.06 -4.33
C MET A 591 1.70 17.08 -4.90
N ALA A 592 2.65 16.62 -5.68
CA ALA A 592 3.34 17.50 -6.61
C ALA A 592 2.43 17.69 -7.82
N LEU A 593 2.25 18.94 -8.26
CA LEU A 593 1.38 19.35 -9.37
C LEU A 593 1.76 18.61 -10.66
N GLY A 594 1.21 17.40 -10.85
CA GLY A 594 1.44 16.53 -12.01
C GLY A 594 2.51 15.43 -11.88
N THR A 595 3.13 15.19 -10.71
CA THR A 595 4.04 14.05 -10.52
C THR A 595 3.64 13.21 -9.31
N GLU A 596 3.23 11.97 -9.54
CA GLU A 596 3.10 10.97 -8.47
C GLU A 596 4.51 10.65 -7.97
N LYS A 597 4.87 11.12 -6.78
CA LYS A 597 5.97 10.50 -6.04
C LYS A 597 5.44 9.18 -5.48
N SER A 598 5.64 8.11 -6.23
CA SER A 598 5.71 6.77 -5.66
C SER A 598 6.93 6.74 -4.74
N TYR A 599 6.70 6.83 -3.42
CA TYR A 599 7.67 6.30 -2.47
C TYR A 599 7.68 4.78 -2.68
N SER A 600 8.46 4.30 -3.65
CA SER A 600 8.65 2.90 -3.96
C SER A 600 9.52 2.27 -2.88
N GLY A 601 8.92 2.03 -1.73
CA GLY A 601 9.33 0.97 -0.83
C GLY A 601 8.33 -0.16 -1.01
N ASP A 602 8.79 -1.31 -1.51
CA ASP A 602 7.93 -2.48 -1.73
C ASP A 602 7.45 -3.06 -0.39
N ALA A 603 8.13 -2.72 0.72
CA ALA A 603 7.75 -3.08 2.09
C ALA A 603 7.32 -1.89 2.98
N GLN A 604 6.34 -2.10 3.85
CA GLN A 604 5.82 -1.12 4.82
C GLN A 604 6.91 -0.51 5.72
N ALA A 605 7.94 -1.29 6.06
CA ALA A 605 9.07 -0.84 6.88
C ALA A 605 9.91 0.24 6.18
N GLU A 606 10.15 0.09 4.87
CA GLU A 606 10.92 1.06 4.06
C GLU A 606 10.19 2.40 3.95
N ARG A 607 8.86 2.35 3.75
CA ARG A 607 8.02 3.57 3.73
C ARG A 607 8.10 4.33 5.05
N LYS A 608 8.06 3.60 6.17
CA LYS A 608 8.11 4.18 7.51
C LYS A 608 9.47 4.80 7.81
N GLU A 609 10.57 4.13 7.45
CA GLU A 609 11.92 4.69 7.60
C GLU A 609 12.12 5.91 6.70
N GLY A 610 11.66 5.85 5.44
CA GLY A 610 11.69 7.00 4.53
C GLY A 610 10.96 8.22 5.08
N ALA A 611 9.77 8.02 5.66
CA ALA A 611 9.01 9.09 6.32
C ALA A 611 9.77 9.69 7.52
N TRP A 612 10.37 8.86 8.37
CA TRP A 612 11.17 9.35 9.51
C TRP A 612 12.43 10.09 9.09
N LYS A 613 13.09 9.69 8.00
CA LYS A 613 14.24 10.42 7.44
C LYS A 613 13.86 11.82 6.96
N ILE A 614 12.74 11.96 6.25
CA ILE A 614 12.21 13.28 5.84
C ILE A 614 11.92 14.13 7.08
N PHE A 615 11.25 13.53 8.07
CA PHE A 615 10.86 14.22 9.30
C PHE A 615 12.08 14.67 10.12
N ASP A 616 13.10 13.84 10.27
CA ASP A 616 14.37 14.24 10.90
C ASP A 616 15.09 15.34 10.11
N GLY A 617 15.04 15.29 8.78
CA GLY A 617 15.51 16.38 7.93
C GLY A 617 14.81 17.70 8.25
N ALA A 618 13.50 17.66 8.51
CA ALA A 618 12.73 18.82 8.96
C ALA A 618 13.14 19.28 10.36
N LEU A 619 13.26 18.36 11.33
CA LEU A 619 13.73 18.67 12.69
C LEU A 619 15.13 19.30 12.70
N ASN A 620 16.03 18.81 11.86
CA ASN A 620 17.38 19.36 11.69
C ASN A 620 17.33 20.77 11.11
N THR A 621 16.50 21.00 10.09
CA THR A 621 16.32 22.31 9.45
C THR A 621 15.73 23.35 10.40
N LEU A 622 14.86 22.92 11.32
CA LEU A 622 14.22 23.79 12.30
C LEU A 622 15.12 24.08 13.49
N PHE A 623 15.65 23.05 14.14
CA PHE A 623 16.19 23.17 15.51
C PHE A 623 17.71 23.09 15.60
N SER A 624 18.43 22.80 14.50
CA SER A 624 19.89 22.74 14.51
C SER A 624 20.50 24.01 13.92
N ALA A 625 21.40 24.64 14.68
CA ALA A 625 22.25 25.70 14.13
C ALA A 625 23.17 25.07 13.08
N LEU A 626 23.22 25.63 11.86
CA LEU A 626 24.07 25.14 10.77
C LEU A 626 25.35 26.01 10.61
N PRO A 627 26.30 26.06 11.55
CA PRO A 627 27.61 26.61 11.27
C PRO A 627 28.48 25.50 10.65
N GLY A 628 28.76 25.60 9.35
CA GLY A 628 29.91 24.95 8.70
C GLY A 628 30.17 23.50 9.07
N ALA A 629 29.12 22.67 9.20
CA ALA A 629 29.28 21.25 9.47
C ALA A 629 29.93 20.62 8.23
N GLU A 630 31.24 20.39 8.29
CA GLU A 630 31.83 19.20 7.68
C GLU A 630 30.85 18.04 7.95
N LYS A 631 30.34 17.43 6.87
CA LYS A 631 29.31 16.38 6.83
C LYS A 631 29.02 15.84 8.24
N ALA A 632 28.00 16.38 8.91
CA ALA A 632 27.44 15.68 10.05
C ALA A 632 26.84 14.40 9.47
N ASN A 633 27.60 13.30 9.50
CA ASN A 633 27.11 11.98 9.15
C ASN A 633 25.81 11.78 9.92
N ASP A 634 24.74 11.39 9.22
CA ASP A 634 23.54 10.95 9.90
C ASP A 634 23.98 9.87 10.91
N PRO A 635 23.73 9.99 12.22
CA PRO A 635 24.12 8.96 13.19
C PRO A 635 23.42 7.61 12.92
N PHE A 636 22.46 7.62 11.99
CA PHE A 636 21.76 6.46 11.46
C PHE A 636 22.17 6.12 10.02
N ASP A 637 23.09 6.86 9.40
CA ASP A 637 23.75 6.47 8.15
C ASP A 637 24.71 5.31 8.41
N LEU A 638 24.72 4.35 7.49
CA LEU A 638 25.77 3.34 7.42
C LEU A 638 26.87 3.94 6.54
N SER A 639 27.96 4.41 7.12
CA SER A 639 29.03 5.13 6.41
C SER A 639 29.63 4.31 5.26
N GLU A 640 29.74 4.91 4.07
CA GLU A 640 30.32 4.34 2.83
C GLU A 640 31.82 3.95 2.93
N GLU A 641 32.52 4.33 4.00
CA GLU A 641 33.96 4.03 4.18
C GLU A 641 34.29 2.55 4.41
N GLU A 642 33.31 1.67 4.61
CA GLU A 642 33.55 0.20 4.62
C GLU A 642 33.56 -0.42 3.20
N LEU A 643 33.31 0.36 2.13
CA LEU A 643 33.20 -0.13 0.76
C LEU A 643 34.39 0.17 -0.17
N SER A 644 35.43 0.89 0.28
CA SER A 644 36.53 1.29 -0.62
C SER A 644 37.83 0.52 -0.36
N SER A 645 37.88 -0.74 -0.82
CA SER A 645 39.14 -1.29 -1.34
C SER A 645 38.88 -2.25 -2.49
N SER A 646 38.97 -1.73 -3.71
CA SER A 646 39.20 -2.53 -4.92
C SER A 646 40.10 -1.73 -5.87
N PRO A 647 41.07 -2.36 -6.54
CA PRO A 647 42.01 -1.65 -7.40
C PRO A 647 41.37 -1.27 -8.73
N VAL A 648 41.80 -0.12 -9.25
CA VAL A 648 41.54 0.36 -10.61
C VAL A 648 42.13 -0.60 -11.64
N SER A 649 41.34 -0.96 -12.65
CA SER A 649 41.86 -1.43 -13.95
C SER A 649 41.21 -0.63 -15.08
N ASN A 650 42.05 0.10 -15.80
CA ASN A 650 41.77 0.68 -17.12
C ASN A 650 41.63 -0.45 -18.15
N THR A 651 40.76 -0.29 -19.14
CA THR A 651 41.12 -0.32 -20.58
C THR A 651 39.90 -0.04 -21.46
N ASP A 652 40.16 0.79 -22.48
CA ASP A 652 39.40 0.98 -23.71
C ASP A 652 38.89 -0.33 -24.33
N ASP A 653 37.70 -0.29 -24.94
CA ASP A 653 37.58 -0.50 -26.38
C ASP A 653 36.12 -0.29 -26.84
N THR A 654 35.93 0.70 -27.70
CA THR A 654 34.75 0.81 -28.56
C THR A 654 35.15 0.33 -29.95
N PRO A 655 34.34 -0.52 -30.61
CA PRO A 655 34.26 -0.43 -32.07
C PRO A 655 32.84 -0.19 -32.56
N ARG A 656 32.77 0.92 -33.29
CA ARG A 656 31.83 1.35 -34.32
C ARG A 656 31.67 0.31 -35.42
N SER A 657 30.43 0.08 -35.88
CA SER A 657 30.14 -0.43 -37.24
C SER A 657 28.83 0.16 -37.79
N THR A 658 28.88 0.48 -39.08
CA THR A 658 28.04 1.36 -39.90
C THR A 658 26.81 0.69 -40.53
N PRO A 659 25.88 1.50 -41.12
CA PRO A 659 24.70 1.03 -41.86
C PRO A 659 24.92 0.95 -43.39
N ASP A 660 24.40 -0.09 -44.03
CA ASP A 660 24.06 -0.21 -45.47
C ASP A 660 23.34 -1.56 -45.67
N GLY A 661 22.34 -1.78 -46.53
CA GLY A 661 21.83 -0.96 -47.60
C GLY A 661 20.46 -1.46 -48.08
N SER A 662 19.92 -0.66 -49.00
CA SER A 662 18.64 -0.74 -49.71
C SER A 662 18.51 -1.92 -50.68
N ASP A 663 17.27 -2.37 -50.92
CA ASP A 663 16.84 -2.81 -52.26
C ASP A 663 15.33 -2.60 -52.48
N ASP A 664 14.99 -2.38 -53.75
CA ASP A 664 13.93 -1.56 -54.33
C ASP A 664 12.48 -2.12 -54.35
N ILE A 665 11.55 -1.17 -54.55
CA ILE A 665 10.10 -1.26 -54.77
C ILE A 665 9.76 -1.87 -56.16
N PRO A 666 8.51 -2.35 -56.43
CA PRO A 666 7.59 -1.43 -57.12
C PRO A 666 6.10 -1.52 -56.73
N LEU A 667 5.48 -0.33 -56.68
CA LEU A 667 4.02 -0.11 -56.72
C LEU A 667 3.37 -0.80 -57.93
N ARG A 668 2.17 -1.36 -57.72
CA ARG A 668 1.11 -1.38 -58.76
C ARG A 668 -0.29 -1.13 -58.19
N LYS A 669 -0.92 -0.09 -58.74
CA LYS A 669 -2.36 0.23 -58.70
C LYS A 669 -3.18 -0.89 -59.37
N GLY A 670 -4.37 -1.19 -58.86
CA GLY A 670 -5.35 -1.98 -59.60
C GLY A 670 -6.65 -2.32 -58.85
N ALA A 671 -7.67 -1.48 -59.08
CA ALA A 671 -9.10 -1.80 -59.20
C ALA A 671 -9.89 -2.59 -58.14
N ARG A 672 -11.02 -1.98 -57.78
CA ARG A 672 -12.19 -2.54 -57.10
C ARG A 672 -12.67 -3.86 -57.72
N SER A 673 -12.99 -4.84 -56.88
CA SER A 673 -14.01 -5.86 -57.16
C SER A 673 -14.74 -6.23 -55.87
N ALA A 674 -16.06 -6.24 -55.97
CA ALA A 674 -17.03 -6.39 -54.88
C ALA A 674 -16.96 -7.77 -54.21
N THR A 675 -17.07 -7.78 -52.87
CA THR A 675 -17.35 -8.98 -52.08
C THR A 675 -18.87 -9.18 -51.97
N PRO A 676 -19.42 -10.41 -52.07
CA PRO A 676 -20.86 -10.67 -52.12
C PRO A 676 -21.57 -10.40 -50.78
N PRO A 677 -22.90 -10.18 -50.76
CA PRO A 677 -23.63 -9.97 -49.52
C PRO A 677 -23.61 -11.22 -48.65
N ARG A 678 -23.19 -11.06 -47.39
CA ARG A 678 -23.32 -12.07 -46.32
C ARG A 678 -24.80 -12.40 -46.13
N GLN A 679 -25.15 -13.68 -46.25
CA GLN A 679 -26.48 -14.20 -45.93
C GLN A 679 -26.81 -13.98 -44.45
N SER A 680 -28.03 -13.52 -44.19
CA SER A 680 -28.63 -13.36 -42.87
C SER A 680 -28.81 -14.70 -42.16
N SER A 681 -28.45 -14.76 -40.88
CA SER A 681 -28.74 -15.88 -40.00
C SER A 681 -30.26 -16.14 -39.90
N SER A 682 -30.68 -17.38 -40.13
CA SER A 682 -32.08 -17.80 -40.03
C SER A 682 -32.53 -17.84 -38.56
N SER A 683 -33.59 -17.09 -38.22
CA SER A 683 -34.27 -17.14 -36.92
C SER A 683 -34.87 -18.53 -36.64
N LEU A 684 -34.66 -19.07 -35.43
CA LEU A 684 -35.29 -20.32 -34.95
C LEU A 684 -36.81 -20.20 -34.68
N ILE A 685 -37.35 -18.97 -34.64
CA ILE A 685 -38.79 -18.68 -34.54
C ILE A 685 -39.28 -18.22 -35.91
N LYS A 686 -40.25 -18.94 -36.49
CA LYS A 686 -40.89 -18.61 -37.78
C LYS A 686 -41.93 -17.50 -37.56
N MET A 687 -41.51 -16.24 -37.68
CA MET A 687 -42.38 -15.08 -37.49
C MET A 687 -43.45 -15.00 -38.56
N SER A 688 -43.21 -15.51 -39.77
CA SER A 688 -44.23 -15.58 -40.82
C SER A 688 -45.54 -16.28 -40.38
N ALA A 689 -45.47 -17.21 -39.42
CA ALA A 689 -46.63 -17.91 -38.86
C ALA A 689 -47.45 -17.10 -37.84
N HIS A 690 -46.94 -15.95 -37.40
CA HIS A 690 -47.56 -15.08 -36.40
C HIS A 690 -48.01 -13.73 -36.97
N ALA A 691 -47.85 -13.52 -38.28
CA ALA A 691 -48.38 -12.35 -38.96
C ALA A 691 -49.92 -12.33 -38.88
N VAL A 692 -50.50 -11.12 -38.77
CA VAL A 692 -51.94 -10.94 -38.75
C VAL A 692 -52.47 -11.16 -40.18
N SER A 693 -53.42 -12.08 -40.34
CA SER A 693 -53.90 -12.59 -41.64
C SER A 693 -54.34 -11.49 -42.61
N ASP A 694 -54.95 -10.40 -42.11
CA ASP A 694 -55.43 -9.23 -42.88
C ASP A 694 -54.79 -7.92 -42.39
N GLY A 695 -53.58 -7.99 -41.80
CA GLY A 695 -53.01 -6.86 -41.07
C GLY A 695 -52.80 -5.59 -41.91
N GLU A 696 -52.55 -5.70 -43.22
CA GLU A 696 -52.45 -4.54 -44.13
C GLU A 696 -53.78 -3.81 -44.31
N ALA A 697 -54.90 -4.55 -44.33
CA ALA A 697 -56.23 -3.95 -44.40
C ALA A 697 -56.58 -3.25 -43.08
N SER A 698 -56.15 -3.81 -41.95
CA SER A 698 -56.39 -3.27 -40.61
C SER A 698 -55.71 -1.91 -40.36
N ILE A 699 -54.56 -1.65 -41.01
CA ILE A 699 -53.81 -0.40 -40.84
C ILE A 699 -53.98 0.59 -42.00
N LYS A 700 -54.73 0.24 -43.05
CA LYS A 700 -54.81 0.98 -44.32
C LYS A 700 -55.19 2.47 -44.17
N ASN A 701 -56.02 2.81 -43.19
CA ASN A 701 -56.49 4.17 -42.93
C ASN A 701 -55.98 4.74 -41.59
N VAL A 702 -54.95 4.12 -40.99
CA VAL A 702 -54.41 4.51 -39.70
C VAL A 702 -52.99 5.05 -39.91
N THR A 703 -52.76 6.29 -39.53
CA THR A 703 -51.41 6.87 -39.54
C THR A 703 -50.65 6.34 -38.32
N PRO A 704 -49.46 5.75 -38.48
CA PRO A 704 -48.68 5.29 -37.36
C PRO A 704 -48.11 6.46 -36.55
N ASP A 705 -47.83 6.24 -35.27
CA ASP A 705 -47.15 7.23 -34.44
C ASP A 705 -45.66 7.41 -34.82
N ALA A 706 -44.97 8.28 -34.08
CA ALA A 706 -43.56 8.60 -34.33
C ALA A 706 -42.63 7.37 -34.29
N LEU A 707 -43.04 6.29 -33.60
CA LEU A 707 -42.29 5.05 -33.48
C LEU A 707 -42.77 3.97 -34.47
N GLY A 708 -43.77 4.24 -35.30
CA GLY A 708 -44.27 3.29 -36.29
C GLY A 708 -45.36 2.35 -35.78
N VAL A 709 -46.01 2.66 -34.66
CA VAL A 709 -47.12 1.86 -34.12
C VAL A 709 -48.45 2.35 -34.67
N TYR A 710 -49.23 1.43 -35.23
CA TYR A 710 -50.58 1.65 -35.74
C TYR A 710 -51.59 1.26 -34.66
N ARG A 711 -52.50 2.16 -34.31
CA ARG A 711 -53.55 1.88 -33.34
C ARG A 711 -54.89 1.76 -34.02
N VAL A 712 -55.49 0.59 -33.91
CA VAL A 712 -56.77 0.28 -34.53
C VAL A 712 -57.72 -0.08 -33.40
N GLN A 713 -58.87 0.58 -33.37
CA GLN A 713 -59.94 0.21 -32.45
C GLN A 713 -60.72 -0.95 -33.09
N ASP A 714 -60.88 -2.05 -32.36
CA ASP A 714 -61.69 -3.18 -32.82
C ASP A 714 -63.20 -2.90 -32.66
N ALA A 715 -64.03 -3.86 -33.12
CA ALA A 715 -65.48 -3.74 -33.11
C ALA A 715 -66.09 -3.62 -31.69
N ASP A 716 -65.33 -3.98 -30.65
CA ASP A 716 -65.74 -3.93 -29.24
C ASP A 716 -65.22 -2.66 -28.54
N GLY A 717 -64.55 -1.77 -29.27
CA GLY A 717 -64.05 -0.50 -28.75
C GLY A 717 -62.68 -0.56 -28.09
N LEU A 718 -61.98 -1.71 -28.13
CA LEU A 718 -60.66 -1.90 -27.56
C LEU A 718 -59.56 -1.48 -28.54
N TYR A 719 -58.57 -0.73 -28.03
CA TYR A 719 -57.43 -0.30 -28.83
C TYR A 719 -56.40 -1.41 -28.95
N ARG A 720 -56.14 -1.85 -30.18
CA ARG A 720 -55.10 -2.82 -30.53
C ARG A 720 -53.93 -2.10 -31.20
N ALA A 721 -52.71 -2.47 -30.80
CA ALA A 721 -51.49 -1.86 -31.29
C ALA A 721 -50.78 -2.82 -32.26
N PHE A 722 -50.51 -2.35 -33.47
CA PHE A 722 -49.85 -3.11 -34.54
C PHE A 722 -48.56 -2.44 -34.99
N VAL A 723 -47.62 -3.25 -35.45
CA VAL A 723 -46.33 -2.79 -35.98
C VAL A 723 -45.99 -3.54 -37.26
N ARG A 724 -45.20 -2.92 -38.13
CA ARG A 724 -44.58 -3.64 -39.25
C ARG A 724 -43.30 -4.31 -38.77
N PHE A 725 -43.05 -5.54 -39.20
CA PHE A 725 -41.81 -6.28 -38.94
C PHE A 725 -41.49 -7.15 -40.15
N THR A 726 -40.22 -7.17 -40.57
CA THR A 726 -39.75 -8.02 -41.67
C THR A 726 -39.44 -9.41 -41.13
N ASP A 727 -40.18 -10.41 -41.59
CA ASP A 727 -40.03 -11.80 -41.15
C ASP A 727 -38.78 -12.49 -41.74
N GLU A 728 -38.55 -13.74 -41.35
CA GLU A 728 -37.42 -14.56 -41.81
C GLU A 728 -37.41 -14.82 -43.34
N THR A 729 -38.51 -14.52 -44.04
CA THR A 729 -38.62 -14.63 -45.50
C THR A 729 -38.22 -13.34 -46.22
N GLY A 730 -37.86 -12.29 -45.48
CA GLY A 730 -37.55 -10.96 -46.01
C GLY A 730 -38.79 -10.14 -46.38
N SER A 731 -39.99 -10.56 -45.93
CA SER A 731 -41.25 -9.86 -46.22
C SER A 731 -41.69 -9.01 -45.03
N SER A 732 -41.92 -7.71 -45.26
CA SER A 732 -42.52 -6.80 -44.27
C SER A 732 -44.01 -7.09 -44.09
N LYS A 733 -44.41 -7.55 -42.91
CA LYS A 733 -45.81 -7.87 -42.55
C LYS A 733 -46.22 -7.17 -41.27
N VAL A 734 -47.53 -7.17 -40.99
CA VAL A 734 -48.11 -6.53 -39.82
C VAL A 734 -48.30 -7.54 -38.68
N PHE A 735 -47.87 -7.16 -37.49
CA PHE A 735 -47.88 -7.95 -36.26
C PHE A 735 -48.54 -7.19 -35.12
N GLU A 736 -49.15 -7.91 -34.19
CA GLU A 736 -49.82 -7.32 -33.03
C GLU A 736 -48.92 -7.31 -31.79
N LEU A 737 -48.98 -6.21 -31.03
CA LEU A 737 -48.30 -6.05 -29.75
C LEU A 737 -49.18 -6.48 -28.57
N LYS A 738 -48.55 -6.95 -27.48
CA LYS A 738 -49.24 -7.28 -26.24
C LYS A 738 -49.96 -6.05 -25.65
N GLY A 739 -51.22 -6.22 -25.21
CA GLY A 739 -52.14 -5.14 -24.82
C GLY A 739 -51.76 -4.18 -23.67
N HIS A 740 -50.55 -4.27 -23.10
CA HIS A 740 -50.04 -3.32 -22.09
C HIS A 740 -49.01 -2.32 -22.64
N TYR A 741 -48.84 -2.23 -23.96
CA TYR A 741 -47.95 -1.27 -24.60
C TYR A 741 -48.41 0.18 -24.35
N LYS A 742 -47.59 1.02 -23.71
CA LYS A 742 -47.87 2.45 -23.54
C LYS A 742 -47.25 3.27 -24.67
N THR A 743 -47.90 4.38 -25.01
CA THR A 743 -47.41 5.32 -26.04
C THR A 743 -45.99 5.78 -25.74
N GLY A 744 -45.07 5.57 -26.67
CA GLY A 744 -43.67 5.99 -26.52
C GLY A 744 -42.76 4.94 -25.90
N ASP A 745 -43.27 3.76 -25.53
CA ASP A 745 -42.43 2.67 -25.03
C ASP A 745 -41.45 2.20 -26.13
N MET A 746 -40.17 2.18 -25.79
CA MET A 746 -39.06 1.81 -26.67
C MET A 746 -38.94 0.30 -26.89
N PHE A 747 -39.72 -0.51 -26.17
CA PHE A 747 -39.73 -1.97 -26.27
C PHE A 747 -41.17 -2.50 -26.12
N ALA A 748 -41.52 -3.49 -26.92
CA ALA A 748 -42.80 -4.18 -26.87
C ALA A 748 -42.62 -5.67 -27.15
N SER A 749 -43.68 -6.47 -27.03
CA SER A 749 -43.65 -7.88 -27.42
C SER A 749 -44.72 -8.16 -28.47
N ILE A 750 -44.30 -8.73 -29.60
CA ILE A 750 -45.21 -9.32 -30.58
C ILE A 750 -45.86 -10.55 -29.96
N ILE A 751 -47.16 -10.70 -30.17
CA ILE A 751 -47.94 -11.84 -29.67
C ILE A 751 -48.33 -12.80 -30.79
N ASN A 752 -48.68 -14.02 -30.41
CA ASN A 752 -49.39 -14.94 -31.28
C ASN A 752 -50.87 -14.54 -31.30
N PRO A 753 -51.46 -14.16 -32.46
CA PRO A 753 -52.81 -13.62 -32.53
C PRO A 753 -53.91 -14.64 -32.14
N LYS A 754 -53.60 -15.95 -32.15
CA LYS A 754 -54.55 -17.00 -31.74
C LYS A 754 -54.54 -17.28 -30.23
N THR A 755 -53.44 -16.99 -29.54
CA THR A 755 -53.25 -17.37 -28.13
C THR A 755 -52.97 -16.20 -27.19
N GLY A 756 -52.69 -15.01 -27.71
CA GLY A 756 -52.35 -13.82 -26.92
C GLY A 756 -50.98 -13.88 -26.23
N LYS A 757 -50.24 -14.99 -26.37
CA LYS A 757 -48.93 -15.18 -25.73
C LYS A 757 -47.84 -14.45 -26.50
N ALA A 758 -46.89 -13.86 -25.77
CA ALA A 758 -45.73 -13.18 -26.36
C ALA A 758 -44.82 -14.19 -27.07
N VAL A 759 -44.41 -13.85 -28.30
CA VAL A 759 -43.57 -14.67 -29.17
C VAL A 759 -42.18 -14.07 -29.30
N MET A 760 -42.06 -12.74 -29.35
CA MET A 760 -40.78 -12.07 -29.58
C MET A 760 -40.82 -10.63 -29.07
N ARG A 761 -39.75 -10.20 -28.38
CA ARG A 761 -39.57 -8.80 -27.99
C ARG A 761 -39.07 -7.98 -29.19
N VAL A 762 -39.57 -6.76 -29.35
CA VAL A 762 -39.32 -5.87 -30.47
C VAL A 762 -39.08 -4.43 -30.02
N ASN A 763 -38.32 -3.68 -30.79
CA ASN A 763 -38.07 -2.25 -30.60
C ASN A 763 -38.26 -1.47 -31.92
N PRO A 764 -38.49 -0.15 -31.87
CA PRO A 764 -38.58 0.67 -33.08
C PRO A 764 -37.28 0.60 -33.90
N GLY A 765 -37.40 0.25 -35.18
CA GLY A 765 -36.29 0.22 -36.13
C GLY A 765 -36.31 1.40 -37.11
N ARG A 766 -35.51 1.32 -38.18
CA ARG A 766 -35.46 2.37 -39.21
C ARG A 766 -36.76 2.39 -40.02
N ASN A 767 -37.14 3.56 -40.52
CA ASN A 767 -38.29 3.75 -41.43
C ASN A 767 -39.66 3.32 -40.85
N ARG A 768 -39.86 3.46 -39.53
CA ARG A 768 -41.12 3.08 -38.83
C ARG A 768 -41.44 1.58 -38.90
N GLU A 769 -40.45 0.75 -39.22
CA GLU A 769 -40.55 -0.71 -39.13
C GLU A 769 -39.83 -1.18 -37.87
N TRP A 770 -40.50 -2.04 -37.10
CA TRP A 770 -39.97 -2.56 -35.85
C TRP A 770 -39.02 -3.72 -36.13
N ALA A 771 -37.95 -3.80 -35.35
CA ALA A 771 -36.96 -4.85 -35.42
C ALA A 771 -37.03 -5.73 -34.18
N ARG A 772 -36.41 -6.91 -34.25
CA ARG A 772 -36.27 -7.79 -33.08
C ARG A 772 -35.46 -7.01 -32.05
N ALA A 773 -36.03 -6.84 -30.86
CA ALA A 773 -35.29 -6.25 -29.76
C ALA A 773 -34.15 -7.22 -29.43
N PRO A 774 -32.92 -6.73 -29.24
CA PRO A 774 -31.85 -7.56 -28.74
C PRO A 774 -32.31 -8.26 -27.45
N ALA A 775 -31.92 -9.53 -27.26
CA ALA A 775 -32.28 -10.27 -26.05
C ALA A 775 -31.77 -9.57 -24.77
N ASP A 776 -30.82 -8.65 -24.94
CA ASP A 776 -30.32 -7.72 -23.95
C ASP A 776 -30.88 -6.32 -24.25
N GLY A 777 -31.64 -5.73 -23.31
CA GLY A 777 -32.24 -4.41 -23.48
C GLY A 777 -31.22 -3.27 -23.55
N GLY A 778 -30.72 -2.95 -24.75
CA GLY A 778 -29.84 -1.81 -24.99
C GLY A 778 -30.14 -1.05 -26.29
N VAL A 779 -30.41 0.26 -26.19
CA VAL A 779 -30.39 1.23 -27.30
C VAL A 779 -29.34 2.29 -26.97
N LYS A 780 -28.36 2.50 -27.86
CA LYS A 780 -27.27 3.50 -27.78
C LYS A 780 -27.72 4.89 -28.27
N TRP A 781 -27.41 5.96 -27.52
CA TRP A 781 -27.58 7.37 -27.93
C TRP A 781 -26.21 8.04 -28.26
N PRO A 782 -26.18 9.17 -29.01
CA PRO A 782 -25.02 9.65 -29.78
C PRO A 782 -23.82 10.22 -29.01
N TRP A 783 -23.68 9.99 -27.71
CA TRP A 783 -22.54 10.47 -26.92
C TRP A 783 -21.79 9.38 -26.13
N GLU A 784 -21.99 8.10 -26.44
CA GLU A 784 -21.22 7.03 -25.80
C GLU A 784 -20.15 6.44 -26.72
N ARG A 785 -18.89 6.57 -26.27
CA ARG A 785 -17.75 5.83 -26.79
C ARG A 785 -17.91 4.33 -26.50
N THR A 786 -17.29 3.54 -27.39
CA THR A 786 -17.29 2.08 -27.51
C THR A 786 -17.02 1.33 -26.20
N PRO A 787 -17.89 0.39 -25.80
CA PRO A 787 -17.49 -0.74 -24.99
C PRO A 787 -17.06 -1.89 -25.90
N SER A 788 -15.86 -2.40 -25.68
CA SER A 788 -15.57 -3.81 -25.92
C SER A 788 -15.67 -4.48 -24.56
N PRO A 789 -16.03 -5.76 -24.47
CA PRO A 789 -17.19 -6.56 -24.82
C PRO A 789 -17.70 -7.36 -23.59
N THR A 790 -18.94 -7.82 -23.66
CA THR A 790 -19.56 -8.67 -22.64
C THR A 790 -18.92 -10.06 -22.55
N LEU A 791 -18.86 -10.56 -21.31
CA LEU A 791 -18.58 -11.92 -20.91
C LEU A 791 -19.15 -12.97 -21.87
N SER A 792 -18.31 -13.96 -22.19
CA SER A 792 -18.69 -15.22 -22.81
C SER A 792 -19.61 -16.04 -21.89
N ASP A 793 -20.54 -16.76 -22.52
CA ASP A 793 -21.27 -17.91 -21.97
C ASP A 793 -20.33 -18.82 -21.15
N ASP A 794 -20.52 -18.85 -19.83
CA ASP A 794 -20.00 -19.91 -18.95
C ASP A 794 -20.93 -20.12 -17.74
N MET A 795 -22.26 -19.98 -17.93
CA MET A 795 -23.24 -20.47 -16.94
C MET A 795 -23.43 -21.98 -17.12
N LYS A 796 -22.38 -22.71 -16.71
CA LYS A 796 -22.35 -24.11 -16.24
C LYS A 796 -20.93 -24.60 -15.94
N SER A 797 -19.95 -23.71 -15.86
CA SER A 797 -18.56 -24.11 -15.62
C SER A 797 -18.37 -24.44 -14.13
N THR A 798 -17.82 -25.62 -13.87
CA THR A 798 -17.02 -25.96 -12.69
C THR A 798 -16.14 -24.78 -12.26
N SER A 799 -15.80 -24.68 -10.97
CA SER A 799 -14.78 -23.73 -10.53
C SER A 799 -13.53 -23.85 -11.39
N THR A 800 -13.09 -22.72 -11.94
CA THR A 800 -11.97 -22.64 -12.87
C THR A 800 -11.17 -21.39 -12.55
N PHE A 801 -9.86 -21.45 -12.76
CA PHE A 801 -8.92 -20.35 -12.59
C PHE A 801 -9.26 -19.19 -13.55
N SER A 802 -9.81 -19.45 -14.74
CA SER A 802 -10.24 -18.39 -15.67
C SER A 802 -11.31 -17.44 -15.16
N ASN A 803 -12.11 -17.86 -14.18
CA ASN A 803 -13.13 -16.99 -13.57
C ASN A 803 -12.52 -15.93 -12.63
N GLN A 804 -11.29 -16.15 -12.15
CA GLN A 804 -10.61 -15.33 -11.14
C GLN A 804 -9.68 -14.27 -11.75
N PHE A 805 -9.26 -14.44 -13.00
CA PHE A 805 -8.40 -13.47 -13.71
C PHE A 805 -9.22 -12.60 -14.66
N ARG A 806 -9.50 -11.35 -14.24
CA ARG A 806 -10.27 -10.37 -15.05
C ARG A 806 -9.46 -9.10 -15.32
N ASP A 807 -9.66 -8.51 -16.49
CA ASP A 807 -9.12 -7.18 -16.82
C ASP A 807 -9.95 -6.03 -16.21
N LEU A 808 -9.49 -4.79 -16.40
CA LEU A 808 -10.12 -3.58 -15.88
C LEU A 808 -11.57 -3.37 -16.39
N ASP A 809 -11.94 -4.01 -17.49
CA ASP A 809 -13.29 -4.00 -18.07
C ASP A 809 -14.13 -5.22 -17.63
N GLY A 810 -13.59 -6.07 -16.74
CA GLY A 810 -14.26 -7.24 -16.17
C GLY A 810 -14.24 -8.50 -17.04
N LYS A 811 -13.46 -8.54 -18.13
CA LYS A 811 -13.37 -9.68 -19.06
C LYS A 811 -12.33 -10.69 -18.59
N LYS A 812 -12.57 -11.99 -18.82
CA LYS A 812 -11.61 -13.05 -18.49
C LYS A 812 -10.30 -12.85 -19.27
N LEU A 813 -9.16 -12.90 -18.57
CA LEU A 813 -7.84 -12.88 -19.19
C LEU A 813 -7.58 -14.21 -19.93
N SER A 814 -6.95 -14.13 -21.11
CA SER A 814 -6.58 -15.32 -21.89
C SER A 814 -5.61 -16.24 -21.14
N ALA A 815 -4.71 -15.67 -20.34
CA ALA A 815 -3.82 -16.42 -19.44
C ALA A 815 -4.60 -17.23 -18.37
N GLY A 816 -5.71 -16.70 -17.85
CA GLY A 816 -6.56 -17.42 -16.91
C GLY A 816 -7.28 -18.62 -17.54
N LYS A 817 -7.72 -18.49 -18.80
CA LYS A 817 -8.28 -19.62 -19.57
C LYS A 817 -7.24 -20.72 -19.82
N ARG A 818 -6.00 -20.31 -20.08
CA ARG A 818 -4.90 -21.23 -20.29
C ARG A 818 -4.53 -22.00 -19.02
N ALA A 819 -4.62 -21.38 -17.84
CA ALA A 819 -4.38 -22.06 -16.56
C ALA A 819 -5.31 -23.26 -16.33
N ASP A 820 -6.56 -23.21 -16.82
CA ASP A 820 -7.52 -24.31 -16.71
C ASP A 820 -7.14 -25.56 -17.53
N GLU A 821 -6.25 -25.42 -18.52
CA GLU A 821 -5.82 -26.52 -19.39
C GLU A 821 -4.94 -27.54 -18.65
N PHE A 822 -4.28 -27.12 -17.56
CA PHE A 822 -3.32 -27.95 -16.83
C PHE A 822 -3.47 -27.90 -15.30
N LEU A 823 -4.23 -26.95 -14.73
CA LEU A 823 -4.58 -26.94 -13.31
C LEU A 823 -6.03 -27.38 -13.06
N LYS A 824 -6.24 -28.18 -12.01
CA LYS A 824 -7.54 -28.51 -11.44
C LYS A 824 -7.84 -27.56 -10.30
N PHE A 825 -8.99 -26.90 -10.37
CA PHE A 825 -9.43 -26.03 -9.29
C PHE A 825 -10.00 -26.87 -8.15
N SER A 826 -9.34 -26.83 -6.98
CA SER A 826 -9.81 -27.48 -5.76
C SER A 826 -10.57 -26.50 -4.87
N GLU A 827 -11.86 -26.74 -4.63
CA GLU A 827 -12.72 -25.83 -3.85
C GLU A 827 -12.36 -25.76 -2.35
N GLY A 828 -11.50 -26.66 -1.86
CA GLY A 828 -10.98 -26.68 -0.49
C GLY A 828 -9.60 -26.02 -0.32
N SER A 829 -8.96 -25.56 -1.40
CA SER A 829 -7.63 -24.97 -1.37
C SER A 829 -7.69 -23.43 -1.42
N HIS A 830 -6.91 -22.76 -0.57
CA HIS A 830 -6.79 -21.30 -0.59
C HIS A 830 -5.77 -20.89 -1.65
N TYR A 831 -6.27 -20.46 -2.82
CA TYR A 831 -5.46 -19.91 -3.90
C TYR A 831 -5.38 -18.39 -3.80
N GLU A 832 -4.19 -17.83 -4.01
CA GLU A 832 -3.95 -16.43 -4.26
C GLU A 832 -3.78 -16.20 -5.77
N PHE A 833 -4.36 -15.10 -6.27
CA PHE A 833 -4.36 -14.76 -7.68
C PHE A 833 -3.69 -13.40 -7.89
N ALA A 834 -2.72 -13.35 -8.80
CA ALA A 834 -2.05 -12.12 -9.18
C ALA A 834 -1.87 -12.02 -10.69
N SER A 835 -1.80 -10.80 -11.21
CA SER A 835 -1.50 -10.54 -12.62
C SER A 835 -0.36 -9.54 -12.76
N ASN A 836 0.65 -9.88 -13.55
CA ASN A 836 1.73 -8.96 -13.89
C ASN A 836 1.64 -8.55 -15.36
N ASN A 837 1.61 -7.25 -15.59
CA ASN A 837 1.57 -6.65 -16.91
C ASN A 837 2.99 -6.54 -17.47
N TYR A 838 3.18 -6.94 -18.73
CA TYR A 838 4.40 -6.70 -19.48
C TYR A 838 4.07 -6.15 -20.86
N GLU A 839 4.93 -5.28 -21.38
CA GLU A 839 4.78 -4.71 -22.70
C GLU A 839 5.51 -5.59 -23.72
N ASP A 840 4.77 -6.05 -24.73
CA ASP A 840 5.32 -6.79 -25.85
C ASP A 840 4.83 -6.13 -27.14
N ASN A 841 5.75 -5.53 -27.90
CA ASN A 841 5.48 -4.81 -29.14
C ASN A 841 4.38 -3.73 -29.03
N GLY A 842 4.40 -2.94 -27.96
CA GLY A 842 3.45 -1.83 -27.75
C GLY A 842 2.05 -2.27 -27.28
N VAL A 843 1.86 -3.55 -26.95
CA VAL A 843 0.62 -4.08 -26.38
C VAL A 843 0.92 -4.63 -24.99
N ILE A 844 0.17 -4.17 -23.99
CA ILE A 844 0.27 -4.67 -22.62
C ILE A 844 -0.40 -6.05 -22.55
N LYS A 845 0.39 -7.08 -22.25
CA LYS A 845 -0.08 -8.45 -21.98
C LYS A 845 0.01 -8.72 -20.48
N ALA A 846 -0.90 -9.54 -19.95
CA ALA A 846 -0.96 -9.89 -18.53
C ALA A 846 -0.69 -11.38 -18.34
N ASN A 847 0.31 -11.72 -17.53
CA ASN A 847 0.53 -13.09 -17.05
C ASN A 847 -0.45 -13.38 -15.90
N ALA A 848 -0.99 -14.60 -15.84
CA ALA A 848 -1.76 -15.08 -14.70
C ALA A 848 -0.83 -15.82 -13.75
N ARG A 849 -0.86 -15.48 -12.46
CA ARG A 849 -0.15 -16.21 -11.40
C ARG A 849 -1.14 -16.75 -10.39
N VAL A 850 -1.10 -18.06 -10.20
CA VAL A 850 -1.87 -18.77 -9.19
C VAL A 850 -0.88 -19.30 -8.16
N SER A 851 -1.05 -18.97 -6.88
CA SER A 851 -0.23 -19.55 -5.82
C SER A 851 -1.08 -20.11 -4.69
N TRP A 852 -0.55 -21.10 -3.97
CA TRP A 852 -1.19 -21.65 -2.77
C TRP A 852 -0.13 -22.15 -1.79
N ASN A 853 -0.51 -22.22 -0.52
CA ASN A 853 0.35 -22.71 0.55
C ASN A 853 -0.08 -24.10 1.00
N LEU A 854 0.90 -24.94 1.36
CA LEU A 854 0.66 -26.20 2.05
C LEU A 854 0.84 -25.96 3.56
N ASP A 855 -0.14 -26.41 4.37
CA ASP A 855 -0.01 -26.40 5.82
C ASP A 855 0.91 -27.53 6.26
N GLU A 856 2.09 -27.16 6.75
CA GLU A 856 3.14 -28.08 7.18
C GLU A 856 3.55 -27.80 8.62
N THR A 857 2.55 -27.75 9.51
CA THR A 857 2.78 -27.74 10.95
C THR A 857 3.09 -29.15 11.45
N GLY A 858 4.33 -29.38 11.90
CA GLY A 858 4.77 -30.68 12.42
C GLY A 858 5.82 -31.41 11.60
N PHE A 859 6.59 -30.70 10.77
CA PHE A 859 7.77 -31.25 10.10
C PHE A 859 8.71 -31.94 11.10
N ALA A 860 9.26 -33.08 10.69
CA ALA A 860 10.30 -33.80 11.40
C ALA A 860 11.29 -34.40 10.39
N VAL A 861 12.58 -34.33 10.71
CA VAL A 861 13.66 -34.93 9.92
C VAL A 861 13.57 -36.45 10.00
N GLU A 862 13.50 -37.13 8.86
CA GLU A 862 13.46 -38.59 8.81
C GLU A 862 14.81 -39.21 9.19
N ALA A 863 14.80 -40.46 9.66
CA ALA A 863 16.02 -41.14 10.08
C ALA A 863 17.10 -41.21 8.99
N GLY A 864 16.70 -41.29 7.71
CA GLY A 864 17.61 -41.27 6.56
C GLY A 864 18.12 -39.88 6.15
N GLU A 865 17.49 -38.82 6.66
CA GLU A 865 17.87 -37.42 6.39
C GLU A 865 18.79 -36.86 7.47
N LYS A 866 18.86 -37.52 8.63
CA LYS A 866 19.70 -37.10 9.76
C LYS A 866 21.18 -37.07 9.41
N ALA A 867 21.87 -36.08 9.98
CA ALA A 867 23.31 -35.96 9.82
C ALA A 867 24.03 -37.14 10.47
N GLN A 868 25.06 -37.65 9.78
CA GLN A 868 25.91 -38.72 10.26
C GLN A 868 27.34 -38.53 9.74
N ILE A 869 28.29 -39.26 10.30
CA ILE A 869 29.69 -39.25 9.80
C ILE A 869 29.71 -39.80 8.37
N THR A 870 30.39 -39.10 7.46
CA THR A 870 30.52 -39.51 6.06
C THR A 870 31.99 -39.70 5.68
N GLU A 871 32.27 -40.42 4.60
CA GLU A 871 33.64 -40.63 4.09
C GLU A 871 34.27 -39.36 3.50
N HIS A 872 33.48 -38.27 3.38
CA HIS A 872 33.82 -37.05 2.63
C HIS A 872 34.23 -35.87 3.51
N SER A 873 33.97 -35.92 4.82
CA SER A 873 34.35 -34.90 5.80
C SER A 873 34.44 -35.49 7.21
N SER A 874 35.24 -34.85 8.08
CA SER A 874 35.27 -35.14 9.52
C SER A 874 34.08 -34.56 10.29
N SER A 875 33.21 -33.75 9.66
CA SER A 875 31.94 -33.26 10.23
C SER A 875 30.77 -34.18 9.85
N GLU A 876 29.70 -34.16 10.64
CA GLU A 876 28.48 -34.92 10.32
C GLU A 876 27.62 -34.18 9.27
N TYR A 877 27.15 -34.92 8.26
CA TYR A 877 26.26 -34.41 7.21
C TYR A 877 25.18 -35.44 6.85
N SER A 878 24.03 -34.94 6.40
CA SER A 878 23.02 -35.78 5.76
C SER A 878 23.57 -36.42 4.49
N PRO A 879 23.39 -37.74 4.28
CA PRO A 879 23.80 -38.39 3.02
C PRO A 879 23.16 -37.75 1.79
N ASN A 880 21.91 -37.27 1.91
CA ASN A 880 21.19 -36.61 0.82
C ASN A 880 21.85 -35.29 0.42
N PHE A 881 22.23 -34.47 1.42
CA PHE A 881 22.96 -33.22 1.18
C PHE A 881 24.29 -33.45 0.46
N VAL A 882 25.04 -34.46 0.87
CA VAL A 882 26.34 -34.78 0.26
C VAL A 882 26.18 -35.22 -1.20
N LEU A 883 25.10 -35.91 -1.55
CA LEU A 883 24.80 -36.25 -2.95
C LEU A 883 24.39 -35.01 -3.76
N ASP A 884 23.59 -34.12 -3.17
CA ASP A 884 22.96 -33.00 -3.86
C ASP A 884 23.84 -31.76 -4.01
N ILE A 885 24.84 -31.57 -3.14
CA ILE A 885 25.79 -30.44 -3.20
C ILE A 885 26.58 -30.38 -4.53
N ASN A 886 26.69 -31.51 -5.22
CA ASN A 886 27.26 -31.55 -6.57
C ASN A 886 26.21 -31.33 -7.69
N ARG A 887 24.95 -31.66 -7.44
CA ARG A 887 23.86 -31.67 -8.44
C ARG A 887 23.15 -30.34 -8.56
N ASN A 888 23.13 -29.53 -7.49
CA ASN A 888 22.34 -28.30 -7.42
C ASN A 888 23.20 -27.09 -7.03
N PRO A 889 22.78 -25.87 -7.40
CA PRO A 889 23.41 -24.65 -6.90
C PRO A 889 23.06 -24.39 -5.43
N TYR A 890 24.09 -24.32 -4.60
CA TYR A 890 24.01 -23.88 -3.22
C TYR A 890 24.65 -22.50 -3.07
N THR A 891 23.94 -21.63 -2.36
CA THR A 891 24.39 -20.29 -2.03
C THR A 891 24.26 -20.10 -0.54
N VAL A 892 25.37 -19.80 0.13
CA VAL A 892 25.39 -19.44 1.54
C VAL A 892 25.53 -17.94 1.63
N THR A 893 24.56 -17.29 2.25
CA THR A 893 24.65 -15.88 2.60
C THR A 893 24.85 -15.79 4.09
N THR A 894 26.04 -15.35 4.50
CA THR A 894 26.29 -15.01 5.89
C THR A 894 26.20 -13.50 6.08
N THR A 895 25.53 -13.08 7.14
CA THR A 895 25.53 -11.67 7.52
C THR A 895 26.75 -11.38 8.40
N GLU A 896 27.88 -11.04 7.78
CA GLU A 896 29.06 -10.54 8.48
C GLU A 896 29.11 -9.02 8.33
N ASN A 897 29.21 -8.29 9.44
CA ASN A 897 29.29 -6.81 9.45
C ASN A 897 28.14 -6.07 8.73
N ARG A 898 26.94 -6.65 8.66
CA ARG A 898 25.76 -6.13 7.90
C ARG A 898 25.93 -6.11 6.38
N LEU A 899 27.03 -6.63 5.86
CA LEU A 899 27.18 -6.96 4.45
C LEU A 899 26.72 -8.41 4.28
N LEU A 900 25.97 -8.65 3.21
CA LEU A 900 25.60 -9.99 2.81
C LEU A 900 26.82 -10.58 2.10
N ASN A 901 27.57 -11.45 2.79
CA ASN A 901 28.61 -12.23 2.13
C ASN A 901 27.95 -13.46 1.52
N THR A 902 27.73 -13.41 0.22
CA THR A 902 27.09 -14.47 -0.54
C THR A 902 28.14 -15.31 -1.24
N GLN A 903 28.40 -16.51 -0.69
CA GLN A 903 29.30 -17.49 -1.28
C GLN A 903 28.50 -18.57 -1.99
N ARG A 904 28.77 -18.76 -3.29
CA ARG A 904 28.28 -19.93 -4.03
C ARG A 904 29.21 -21.11 -3.82
N LEU A 905 28.65 -22.29 -3.53
CA LEU A 905 29.43 -23.52 -3.38
C LEU A 905 29.69 -24.15 -4.75
N ASN A 906 30.71 -23.66 -5.46
CA ASN A 906 31.00 -24.00 -6.85
C ASN A 906 32.42 -24.51 -7.09
N ALA A 907 33.13 -24.98 -6.06
CA ALA A 907 34.46 -25.57 -6.24
C ALA A 907 34.45 -26.69 -7.30
N GLU A 908 35.54 -26.74 -8.08
CA GLU A 908 35.80 -27.72 -9.14
C GLU A 908 36.94 -28.66 -8.72
N ALA A 909 36.92 -29.89 -9.24
CA ALA A 909 37.97 -30.90 -9.07
C ALA A 909 37.88 -31.96 -10.19
N ASP A 910 38.93 -32.75 -10.35
CA ASP A 910 39.08 -33.72 -11.45
C ASP A 910 38.18 -34.97 -11.35
N SER A 911 37.40 -35.10 -10.27
CA SER A 911 36.44 -36.19 -10.10
C SER A 911 35.18 -35.72 -9.37
N ALA A 912 34.04 -36.37 -9.62
CA ALA A 912 32.78 -36.08 -8.93
C ALA A 912 32.90 -36.18 -7.40
N GLU A 913 33.79 -37.05 -6.93
CA GLU A 913 34.13 -37.24 -5.52
C GLU A 913 34.95 -36.08 -4.97
N GLY A 914 36.00 -35.66 -5.69
CA GLY A 914 36.77 -34.47 -5.35
C GLY A 914 35.92 -33.19 -5.34
N ILE A 915 34.94 -33.08 -6.23
CA ILE A 915 34.03 -31.92 -6.28
C ILE A 915 33.16 -31.85 -5.01
N ARG A 916 32.62 -32.99 -4.56
CA ARG A 916 31.84 -33.05 -3.30
C ARG A 916 32.68 -32.61 -2.11
N GLN A 917 33.88 -33.17 -1.96
CA GLN A 917 34.78 -32.80 -0.86
C GLN A 917 35.17 -31.31 -0.90
N ALA A 918 35.49 -30.78 -2.08
CA ALA A 918 35.88 -29.38 -2.23
C ALA A 918 34.71 -28.41 -1.92
N ARG A 919 33.48 -28.74 -2.33
CA ARG A 919 32.29 -27.93 -2.03
C ARG A 919 31.85 -28.05 -0.57
N LEU A 920 32.00 -29.23 0.06
CA LEU A 920 31.79 -29.38 1.50
C LEU A 920 32.80 -28.54 2.29
N LYS A 921 34.07 -28.49 1.86
CA LYS A 921 35.06 -27.61 2.47
C LYS A 921 34.72 -26.13 2.32
N GLN A 922 34.18 -25.71 1.17
CA GLN A 922 33.64 -24.35 1.01
C GLN A 922 32.47 -24.09 1.97
N PHE A 923 31.60 -25.08 2.19
CA PHE A 923 30.50 -24.97 3.13
C PHE A 923 30.98 -24.83 4.58
N GLU A 924 32.01 -25.59 4.96
CA GLU A 924 32.67 -25.51 6.28
C GLU A 924 33.31 -24.16 6.55
N GLN A 925 33.86 -23.54 5.51
CA GLN A 925 34.39 -22.18 5.58
C GLN A 925 33.27 -21.14 5.71
N ALA A 926 32.18 -21.31 4.96
CA ALA A 926 31.05 -20.38 4.96
C ALA A 926 30.25 -20.44 6.26
N VAL A 927 30.13 -21.61 6.89
CA VAL A 927 29.42 -21.81 8.15
C VAL A 927 30.34 -22.54 9.13
N PRO A 928 31.11 -21.84 9.99
CA PRO A 928 32.14 -22.46 10.83
C PRO A 928 31.63 -23.41 11.93
N ASP A 929 30.38 -23.26 12.38
CA ASP A 929 29.76 -24.07 13.43
C ASP A 929 29.33 -25.45 12.90
N ALA A 930 29.92 -26.53 13.44
CA ALA A 930 29.69 -27.89 12.98
C ALA A 930 28.28 -28.42 13.28
N ASP A 931 27.71 -28.08 14.44
CA ASP A 931 26.39 -28.54 14.84
C ASP A 931 25.30 -27.84 14.02
N LEU A 932 25.53 -26.56 13.68
CA LEU A 932 24.66 -25.83 12.77
C LEU A 932 24.71 -26.40 11.35
N ARG A 933 25.91 -26.71 10.84
CA ARG A 933 26.07 -27.35 9.51
C ARG A 933 25.36 -28.68 9.42
N ALA A 934 25.45 -29.50 10.47
CA ALA A 934 24.73 -30.77 10.55
C ALA A 934 23.22 -30.53 10.37
N ARG A 935 22.62 -29.60 11.14
CA ARG A 935 21.19 -29.26 11.02
C ARG A 935 20.80 -28.65 9.67
N ILE A 936 21.64 -27.82 9.06
CA ILE A 936 21.37 -27.30 7.71
C ILE A 936 21.33 -28.46 6.70
N SER A 937 22.25 -29.41 6.80
CA SER A 937 22.33 -30.53 5.86
C SER A 937 21.10 -31.45 5.92
N GLU A 938 20.43 -31.54 7.07
CA GLU A 938 19.22 -32.33 7.27
C GLU A 938 17.99 -31.78 6.51
N VAL A 939 18.05 -30.54 6.02
CA VAL A 939 16.92 -29.89 5.30
C VAL A 939 17.31 -29.23 3.98
N ALA A 940 18.60 -29.14 3.67
CA ALA A 940 19.09 -28.49 2.46
C ALA A 940 19.31 -29.50 1.31
N HIS A 941 18.36 -30.39 1.05
CA HIS A 941 18.49 -31.40 -0.02
C HIS A 941 17.22 -31.48 -0.87
N GLN A 942 17.29 -32.14 -2.04
CA GLN A 942 16.18 -32.18 -3.00
C GLN A 942 14.92 -32.84 -2.43
N GLY A 943 15.08 -33.85 -1.55
CA GLY A 943 13.96 -34.47 -0.83
C GLY A 943 13.09 -33.48 -0.05
N SER A 944 13.63 -32.31 0.32
CA SER A 944 12.90 -31.31 1.08
C SER A 944 11.81 -30.59 0.29
N ILE A 945 11.68 -30.75 -1.04
CA ILE A 945 10.50 -30.26 -1.79
C ILE A 945 9.43 -31.35 -2.02
N ALA A 946 9.62 -32.55 -1.46
CA ALA A 946 8.72 -33.69 -1.69
C ALA A 946 7.23 -33.39 -1.40
N PRO A 947 6.83 -32.67 -0.34
CA PRO A 947 5.41 -32.37 -0.11
C PRO A 947 4.76 -31.62 -1.28
N ALA A 948 5.47 -30.65 -1.88
CA ALA A 948 4.98 -29.91 -3.02
C ALA A 948 4.92 -30.75 -4.30
N THR A 949 5.93 -31.60 -4.54
CA THR A 949 5.92 -32.48 -5.71
C THR A 949 4.85 -33.57 -5.59
N ILE A 950 4.61 -34.10 -4.39
CA ILE A 950 3.50 -35.02 -4.09
C ILE A 950 2.15 -34.32 -4.30
N ASN A 951 2.02 -33.06 -3.87
CA ASN A 951 0.79 -32.29 -4.07
C ASN A 951 0.50 -32.05 -5.57
N LEU A 952 1.51 -31.62 -6.34
CA LEU A 952 1.39 -31.37 -7.77
C LEU A 952 1.12 -32.67 -8.56
N ASN A 953 1.92 -33.72 -8.32
CA ASN A 953 1.86 -34.96 -9.08
C ASN A 953 0.85 -35.98 -8.51
N GLY A 954 0.21 -35.68 -7.38
CA GLY A 954 -0.75 -36.55 -6.69
C GLY A 954 -2.15 -36.58 -7.31
N GLY A 955 -2.36 -35.90 -8.45
CA GLY A 955 -3.61 -35.95 -9.24
C GLY A 955 -4.74 -35.03 -8.78
N SER A 956 -4.57 -34.31 -7.67
CA SER A 956 -5.59 -33.40 -7.12
C SER A 956 -5.47 -31.95 -7.62
N VAL A 957 -4.27 -31.53 -8.09
CA VAL A 957 -3.99 -30.13 -8.47
C VAL A 957 -3.68 -29.97 -9.96
N LEU A 958 -3.07 -30.96 -10.61
CA LEU A 958 -2.82 -30.95 -12.05
C LEU A 958 -3.92 -31.72 -12.80
N GLN A 959 -4.22 -31.29 -14.03
CA GLN A 959 -5.10 -32.02 -14.96
C GLN A 959 -4.52 -33.41 -15.27
N ASP A 960 -5.38 -34.37 -15.62
CA ASP A 960 -4.94 -35.74 -15.88
C ASP A 960 -3.89 -35.78 -17.00
N GLY A 961 -2.82 -36.55 -16.78
CA GLY A 961 -1.67 -36.67 -17.69
C GLY A 961 -0.60 -35.59 -17.54
N TYR A 962 -0.85 -34.51 -16.79
CA TYR A 962 0.18 -33.48 -16.52
C TYR A 962 1.00 -33.78 -15.27
N TYR A 963 2.31 -33.55 -15.37
CA TYR A 963 3.28 -33.76 -14.30
C TYR A 963 4.25 -32.59 -14.18
N PHE A 964 4.58 -32.23 -12.94
CA PHE A 964 5.66 -31.31 -12.64
C PHE A 964 7.01 -32.02 -12.70
N GLY A 965 7.93 -31.44 -13.48
CA GLY A 965 9.35 -31.77 -13.50
C GLY A 965 10.17 -30.57 -13.02
N ALA A 966 11.07 -30.78 -12.06
CA ALA A 966 11.98 -29.73 -11.59
C ALA A 966 13.14 -29.55 -12.58
N ASP A 967 13.40 -28.31 -13.00
CA ASP A 967 14.48 -27.95 -13.93
C ASP A 967 15.69 -27.36 -13.19
N ASP A 968 15.43 -26.46 -12.23
CA ASP A 968 16.45 -25.72 -11.50
C ASP A 968 16.05 -25.62 -10.03
N THR A 969 16.73 -26.38 -9.16
CA THR A 969 16.50 -26.36 -7.72
C THR A 969 17.66 -25.68 -7.01
N GLN A 970 17.38 -24.54 -6.41
CA GLN A 970 18.39 -23.71 -5.75
C GLN A 970 18.20 -23.71 -4.24
N PHE A 971 19.32 -23.81 -3.52
CA PHE A 971 19.36 -23.79 -2.07
C PHE A 971 20.03 -22.49 -1.61
N HIS A 972 19.26 -21.66 -0.91
CA HIS A 972 19.75 -20.44 -0.30
C HIS A 972 19.78 -20.61 1.22
N ILE A 973 20.99 -20.66 1.77
CA ILE A 973 21.23 -20.79 3.20
C ILE A 973 21.58 -19.40 3.71
N GLU A 974 20.63 -18.72 4.33
CA GLU A 974 20.88 -17.45 4.98
C GLU A 974 21.17 -17.69 6.46
N HIS A 975 22.44 -17.58 6.84
CA HIS A 975 22.81 -17.58 8.24
C HIS A 975 22.87 -16.15 8.74
N VAL A 976 22.09 -15.87 9.78
CA VAL A 976 22.04 -14.59 10.45
C VAL A 976 22.63 -14.75 11.86
N PRO A 977 23.98 -14.76 12.01
CA PRO A 977 24.65 -15.05 13.29
C PRO A 977 24.15 -14.19 14.44
N ALA A 978 23.74 -12.98 14.10
CA ALA A 978 23.32 -11.96 15.02
C ALA A 978 21.91 -12.19 15.63
N LYS A 979 21.06 -13.01 14.99
CA LYS A 979 19.76 -13.44 15.53
C LYS A 979 19.79 -14.87 16.08
N ASP A 980 20.92 -15.58 15.95
CA ASP A 980 21.01 -17.03 16.15
C ASP A 980 19.91 -17.79 15.36
N VAL A 981 19.61 -17.30 14.15
CA VAL A 981 18.62 -17.86 13.23
C VAL A 981 19.29 -18.13 11.90
N THR A 982 19.11 -19.34 11.38
CA THR A 982 19.48 -19.73 10.02
C THR A 982 18.23 -20.09 9.26
N THR A 983 18.10 -19.55 8.06
CA THR A 983 16.99 -19.87 7.17
C THR A 983 17.52 -20.63 5.98
N VAL A 984 16.96 -21.82 5.73
CA VAL A 984 17.23 -22.60 4.52
C VAL A 984 16.02 -22.44 3.62
N ARG A 985 16.16 -21.62 2.57
CA ARG A 985 15.13 -21.43 1.56
C ARG A 985 15.49 -22.23 0.32
N ILE A 986 14.59 -23.10 -0.09
CA ILE A 986 14.70 -23.89 -1.31
C ILE A 986 13.74 -23.28 -2.32
N THR A 987 14.24 -22.96 -3.50
CA THR A 987 13.45 -22.49 -4.63
C THR A 987 13.66 -23.45 -5.79
N SER A 988 12.62 -24.18 -6.16
CA SER A 988 12.64 -25.10 -7.30
C SER A 988 11.76 -24.55 -8.41
N ARG A 989 12.38 -24.24 -9.55
CA ARG A 989 11.65 -23.89 -10.78
C ARG A 989 11.59 -25.11 -11.67
N GLY A 990 10.46 -25.27 -12.33
CA GLY A 990 10.24 -26.39 -13.21
C GLY A 990 9.12 -26.14 -14.21
N HIS A 991 8.84 -27.18 -14.97
CA HIS A 991 7.86 -27.18 -16.03
C HIS A 991 6.75 -28.17 -15.76
N LEU A 992 5.66 -28.01 -16.52
CA LEU A 992 4.66 -29.05 -16.69
C LEU A 992 4.95 -29.81 -17.97
N SER A 993 4.81 -31.13 -17.92
CA SER A 993 4.92 -32.06 -19.04
C SER A 993 3.67 -32.93 -19.12
N ASN A 994 3.35 -33.44 -20.30
CA ASN A 994 2.32 -34.44 -20.53
C ASN A 994 2.85 -35.51 -21.49
N PRO A 995 3.43 -36.61 -20.96
CA PRO A 995 4.03 -37.67 -21.77
C PRO A 995 3.03 -38.39 -22.69
N GLU A 996 1.75 -38.46 -22.31
CA GLU A 996 0.71 -39.10 -23.12
C GLU A 996 0.40 -38.30 -24.41
N GLN A 997 0.72 -37.00 -24.41
CA GLN A 997 0.54 -36.09 -25.54
C GLN A 997 1.87 -35.68 -26.20
N ASP A 998 2.98 -36.31 -25.84
CA ASP A 998 4.35 -35.98 -26.31
C ASP A 998 4.74 -34.51 -26.02
N ILE A 999 4.22 -33.94 -24.92
CA ILE A 999 4.52 -32.58 -24.46
C ILE A 999 5.61 -32.66 -23.39
N ASN A 1000 6.85 -32.36 -23.77
CA ASN A 1000 7.96 -32.34 -22.82
C ASN A 1000 7.99 -31.05 -21.98
N HIS A 1001 7.58 -29.90 -22.55
CA HIS A 1001 7.45 -28.63 -21.82
C HIS A 1001 6.21 -27.88 -22.31
N VAL A 1002 5.32 -27.49 -21.40
CA VAL A 1002 4.20 -26.60 -21.73
C VAL A 1002 4.73 -25.17 -21.97
N PRO A 1003 4.62 -24.61 -23.19
CA PRO A 1003 5.25 -23.32 -23.50
C PRO A 1003 4.67 -22.16 -22.69
N GLY A 1004 5.51 -21.32 -22.09
CA GLY A 1004 5.04 -20.14 -21.34
C GLY A 1004 4.31 -20.47 -20.04
N VAL A 1005 4.57 -21.66 -19.46
CA VAL A 1005 4.13 -22.03 -18.11
C VAL A 1005 5.36 -22.38 -17.28
N GLU A 1006 5.46 -21.78 -16.11
CA GLU A 1006 6.54 -22.03 -15.14
C GLU A 1006 5.92 -22.31 -13.78
N VAL A 1007 6.42 -23.34 -13.10
CA VAL A 1007 6.03 -23.67 -11.72
C VAL A 1007 7.20 -23.38 -10.81
N THR A 1008 6.96 -22.60 -9.76
CA THR A 1008 7.94 -22.26 -8.72
C THR A 1008 7.47 -22.81 -7.38
N ILE A 1009 8.28 -23.65 -6.76
CA ILE A 1009 8.10 -24.14 -5.40
C ILE A 1009 9.07 -23.39 -4.49
N THR A 1010 8.57 -22.78 -3.42
CA THR A 1010 9.40 -22.17 -2.38
C THR A 1010 9.10 -22.81 -1.04
N ARG A 1011 10.09 -23.45 -0.41
CA ARG A 1011 9.99 -23.98 0.96
C ARG A 1011 11.05 -23.35 1.84
N THR A 1012 10.66 -22.99 3.06
CA THR A 1012 11.56 -22.30 4.00
C THR A 1012 11.63 -23.02 5.32
N PHE A 1013 12.83 -23.45 5.72
CA PHE A 1013 13.12 -23.98 7.05
C PHE A 1013 13.79 -22.93 7.92
N THR A 1014 13.47 -22.91 9.20
CA THR A 1014 14.13 -22.05 10.19
C THR A 1014 14.84 -22.91 11.21
N ILE A 1015 16.12 -22.63 11.45
CA ILE A 1015 16.96 -23.30 12.44
C ILE A 1015 17.36 -22.27 13.47
N ARG A 1016 17.17 -22.56 14.75
CA ARG A 1016 17.45 -21.63 15.85
C ARG A 1016 18.39 -22.25 16.86
N ALA A 1017 19.18 -21.40 17.51
CA ALA A 1017 19.90 -21.84 18.70
C ALA A 1017 18.92 -22.29 19.79
N SER A 1018 19.27 -23.39 20.44
CA SER A 1018 18.52 -23.99 21.54
C SER A 1018 19.36 -23.92 22.82
N ASN A 1019 18.68 -23.93 23.97
CA ASN A 1019 19.32 -23.95 25.29
C ASN A 1019 19.59 -25.39 25.77
N GLU A 1020 19.32 -26.40 24.94
CA GLU A 1020 19.53 -27.81 25.27
C GLU A 1020 20.99 -28.21 25.06
N LEU A 1021 21.60 -28.87 26.06
CA LEU A 1021 23.01 -29.28 26.07
C LEU A 1021 23.37 -30.29 24.97
N ASP A 1022 22.41 -31.09 24.51
CA ASP A 1022 22.62 -32.17 23.54
C ASP A 1022 22.11 -31.83 22.12
N ALA A 1023 21.54 -30.63 21.95
CA ALA A 1023 20.98 -30.16 20.69
C ALA A 1023 21.09 -28.62 20.62
N PRO A 1024 22.29 -28.08 20.33
CA PRO A 1024 22.53 -26.63 20.34
C PRO A 1024 21.74 -25.88 19.27
N TYR A 1025 21.21 -26.59 18.27
CA TYR A 1025 20.31 -26.06 17.26
C TYR A 1025 19.09 -26.97 17.03
N VAL A 1026 17.93 -26.34 16.91
CA VAL A 1026 16.65 -26.99 16.63
C VAL A 1026 16.10 -26.47 15.30
N ILE A 1027 15.63 -27.39 14.46
CA ILE A 1027 14.86 -27.06 13.26
C ILE A 1027 13.41 -26.83 13.69
N ASP A 1028 12.87 -25.65 13.41
CA ASP A 1028 11.48 -25.32 13.69
C ASP A 1028 10.56 -26.31 12.95
N LYS A 1029 9.53 -26.80 13.65
CA LYS A 1029 8.54 -27.74 13.07
C LYS A 1029 7.64 -27.12 12.01
N ASN A 1030 7.70 -25.81 11.85
CA ASN A 1030 6.95 -25.08 10.84
C ASN A 1030 7.85 -24.86 9.61
N ALA A 1031 7.52 -25.51 8.51
CA ALA A 1031 8.27 -25.45 7.25
C ALA A 1031 7.34 -24.99 6.11
N PRO A 1032 6.95 -23.70 6.07
CA PRO A 1032 5.98 -23.22 5.10
C PRO A 1032 6.44 -23.50 3.66
N THR A 1033 5.53 -24.08 2.87
CA THR A 1033 5.71 -24.41 1.47
C THR A 1033 4.69 -23.62 0.64
N ASN A 1034 5.18 -22.85 -0.32
CA ASN A 1034 4.39 -22.12 -1.31
C ASN A 1034 4.63 -22.71 -2.70
N ILE A 1035 3.56 -22.88 -3.47
CA ILE A 1035 3.61 -23.28 -4.88
C ILE A 1035 3.00 -22.14 -5.68
N GLU A 1036 3.71 -21.66 -6.70
CA GLU A 1036 3.25 -20.66 -7.65
C GLU A 1036 3.31 -21.22 -9.07
N VAL A 1037 2.25 -21.02 -9.86
CA VAL A 1037 2.18 -21.35 -11.27
C VAL A 1037 1.96 -20.06 -12.05
N SER A 1038 2.94 -19.69 -12.87
CA SER A 1038 2.90 -18.53 -13.75
C SER A 1038 2.57 -18.96 -15.17
N VAL A 1039 1.55 -18.33 -15.75
CA VAL A 1039 0.99 -18.69 -17.06
C VAL A 1039 0.98 -17.46 -17.96
N ALA A 1040 1.72 -17.54 -19.05
CA ALA A 1040 1.69 -16.53 -20.10
C ALA A 1040 0.46 -16.72 -21.01
N PRO A 1041 -0.12 -15.64 -21.55
CA PRO A 1041 -1.11 -15.76 -22.62
C PRO A 1041 -0.45 -16.50 -23.79
N GLY A 1042 -1.10 -17.54 -24.31
CA GLY A 1042 -0.52 -18.39 -25.36
C GLY A 1042 -0.05 -17.61 -26.59
N PRO A 1043 0.83 -18.22 -27.42
CA PRO A 1043 1.24 -17.63 -28.69
C PRO A 1043 0.06 -17.34 -29.63
#